data_AF-A0A524PS62-F1
#
_entry.id   AF-A0A524PS62-F1
#
_cell.length_a   1.000
_cell.length_b   1.000
_cell.length_c   1.000
_cell.angle_alpha   90.00
_cell.angle_beta   90.00
_cell.angle_gamma   90.00
#
_symmetry.space_group_name_H-M   'P 1'
#
loop_
_entity.id
_entity.type
_entity.pdbx_description
1 polymer ?
#
loop_
_entity_poly.entity_id
_entity_poly.type
_entity_poly.pdbx_seq_one_letter_code
_entity_poly.pdbx_strand_id
1 'polypeptide(L)'
;GSIRQPAAFCGITGMKPTYGLISRLGLVAYASSLDQIGPLARDAFGCALLLNVISGFDAGDSTSIDVPARDHAAGLDGGIRGLRIAVLPELFQEGVSPLVREQFEHSLGILEGLGASVEQAAMPSLHYALSAYYFIACAEAASNLSRYDGVKYGYRSGSQRDYQEMLFATRSRGFGREVKKRILLGNFVLSSGYYDEYYRAALQVRAFIRDDMMKILKTHDVIALPTTPDIAFPLGESITDPMRIYLSDVTTVIANLAGIPAISVPSGLVHGMPVGLQFMGRPMEEGLLLRAAAACEREVDTVFLPPLHNAIENGTGPGGPTTRKRDREEVAFSTYTPEYIAGISKSYMKGSKGAIDRVFCGDLQKLVNERVTIAGWIHRKKSLGGIEFFELRDRSGFTQLVLEGIAQDDRITNETVVEATGVVTREDRSPFNNIEIKVDGLKILGSADTGLPVPVNRPLMNVNLPTILDNRTISVRNPEVIRVFRLQSEIVRLFSDYLRRNDFTEIKTPKIISSGTEGGTNIFKVKYFGRTAFLAQSPQFYKQIMVGSGLERVFEVGPVFRAEHHDTARHLNEYISMDFEMGFITDEQDIIDMQESLLRHLFAELKQSSGEYLDEGDPAPDFPDRIPRIHYLEALDIVRSAGGRLDEGDISPEGETILCSHFAKEKGSQFVYVVGYPVKKRPMYTMPDERVPGYTRSFDLLYRGIEITT
;
A
#
# COMPACT_ATOMS: atom_id res chain seq x y z
N GLY A 1 23.28 -12.20 4.13
CA GLY A 1 22.46 -12.67 5.25
C GLY A 1 23.07 -13.81 6.06
N SER A 2 23.47 -14.91 5.44
CA SER A 2 23.48 -16.25 6.06
C SER A 2 24.32 -16.48 7.32
N ILE A 3 25.36 -15.68 7.58
CA ILE A 3 26.12 -15.76 8.86
C ILE A 3 25.49 -14.84 9.92
N ARG A 4 25.04 -13.66 9.50
CA ARG A 4 24.64 -12.56 10.39
C ARG A 4 23.19 -12.65 10.84
N GLN A 5 22.24 -12.97 9.95
CA GLN A 5 20.83 -13.07 10.34
C GLN A 5 20.58 -14.21 11.34
N PRO A 6 21.12 -15.43 11.14
CA PRO A 6 20.98 -16.48 12.15
C PRO A 6 21.65 -16.10 13.47
N ALA A 7 22.78 -15.40 13.42
CA ALA A 7 23.45 -14.90 14.62
C ALA A 7 22.54 -13.96 15.42
N ALA A 8 21.97 -12.94 14.76
CA ALA A 8 21.02 -12.02 15.38
C ALA A 8 19.76 -12.74 15.91
N PHE A 9 19.17 -13.64 15.14
CA PHE A 9 17.96 -14.37 15.56
C PHE A 9 18.19 -15.40 16.67
N CYS A 10 19.43 -15.83 16.89
CA CYS A 10 19.79 -16.76 17.95
C CYS A 10 20.46 -16.07 19.15
N GLY A 11 20.67 -14.76 19.09
CA GLY A 11 21.39 -14.02 20.14
C GLY A 11 22.86 -14.44 20.26
N ILE A 12 23.50 -14.81 19.15
CA ILE A 12 24.92 -15.16 19.10
C ILE A 12 25.68 -14.23 18.15
N THR A 13 27.00 -14.38 18.09
CA THR A 13 27.86 -13.53 17.25
C THR A 13 28.23 -14.25 15.96
N GLY A 14 28.15 -13.53 14.84
CA GLY A 14 28.40 -14.07 13.50
C GLY A 14 29.33 -13.18 12.69
N MET A 15 30.48 -13.70 12.29
CA MET A 15 31.50 -12.97 11.55
C MET A 15 31.53 -13.38 10.08
N LYS A 16 31.23 -12.42 9.20
CA LYS A 16 31.43 -12.53 7.75
C LYS A 16 32.79 -11.89 7.40
N PRO A 17 33.84 -12.66 7.09
CA PRO A 17 35.16 -12.12 6.83
C PRO A 17 35.27 -11.43 5.47
N THR A 18 36.45 -10.89 5.18
CA THR A 18 36.81 -10.43 3.84
C THR A 18 36.73 -11.58 2.84
N TYR A 19 36.24 -11.28 1.64
CA TYR A 19 36.10 -12.27 0.58
C TYR A 19 37.48 -12.81 0.20
N GLY A 20 37.66 -14.13 0.24
CA GLY A 20 38.93 -14.80 -0.02
C GLY A 20 39.83 -15.02 1.20
N LEU A 21 39.47 -14.52 2.40
CA LEU A 21 40.22 -14.80 3.63
C LEU A 21 40.12 -16.28 4.08
N ILE A 22 38.96 -16.88 3.81
CA ILE A 22 38.70 -18.30 4.05
C ILE A 22 38.45 -18.96 2.70
N SER A 23 39.18 -20.05 2.43
CA SER A 23 39.00 -20.87 1.23
C SER A 23 37.56 -21.37 1.08
N ARG A 24 37.04 -21.29 -0.13
CA ARG A 24 35.72 -21.78 -0.54
C ARG A 24 35.80 -23.17 -1.17
N LEU A 25 36.98 -23.79 -1.20
CA LEU A 25 37.14 -25.15 -1.71
C LEU A 25 36.25 -26.11 -0.91
N GLY A 26 35.44 -26.90 -1.61
CA GLY A 26 34.48 -27.83 -1.00
C GLY A 26 33.10 -27.23 -0.66
N LEU A 27 32.92 -25.90 -0.80
CA LEU A 27 31.61 -25.25 -0.64
C LEU A 27 30.65 -25.65 -1.78
N VAL A 28 29.39 -25.94 -1.44
CA VAL A 28 28.29 -25.92 -2.41
C VAL A 28 28.01 -24.46 -2.80
N ALA A 29 28.71 -23.97 -3.83
CA ALA A 29 28.60 -22.56 -4.21
C ALA A 29 27.16 -22.22 -4.64
N TYR A 30 26.61 -21.22 -3.97
CA TYR A 30 25.34 -20.58 -4.30
C TYR A 30 25.60 -19.42 -5.25
N ALA A 31 26.29 -18.37 -4.80
CA ALA A 31 26.65 -17.22 -5.62
C ALA A 31 28.17 -17.03 -5.59
N SER A 32 28.81 -17.35 -6.72
CA SER A 32 30.26 -17.41 -6.83
C SER A 32 30.99 -16.14 -6.41
N SER A 33 30.40 -14.96 -6.59
CA SER A 33 31.03 -13.68 -6.27
C SER A 33 30.60 -13.09 -4.93
N LEU A 34 29.72 -13.78 -4.18
CA LEU A 34 29.09 -13.29 -2.95
C LEU A 34 29.23 -14.25 -1.75
N ASP A 35 29.49 -15.53 -2.02
CA ASP A 35 29.63 -16.57 -1.00
C ASP A 35 30.88 -16.35 -0.14
N GLN A 36 30.69 -16.37 1.17
CA GLN A 36 31.77 -16.27 2.15
C GLN A 36 31.46 -17.23 3.30
N ILE A 37 32.44 -18.04 3.65
CA ILE A 37 32.42 -18.86 4.85
C ILE A 37 32.83 -17.95 6.02
N GLY A 38 32.31 -18.20 7.22
CA GLY A 38 32.67 -17.43 8.40
C GLY A 38 32.07 -18.04 9.67
N PRO A 39 32.64 -17.73 10.84
CA PRO A 39 32.25 -18.37 12.09
C PRO A 39 30.96 -17.79 12.67
N LEU A 40 30.21 -18.65 13.35
CA LEU A 40 29.21 -18.27 14.35
C LEU A 40 29.67 -18.84 15.69
N ALA A 41 29.68 -18.02 16.72
CA ALA A 41 30.10 -18.40 18.07
C ALA A 41 29.26 -17.65 19.11
N ARG A 42 29.39 -18.03 20.38
CA ARG A 42 28.66 -17.36 21.48
C ARG A 42 29.00 -15.87 21.60
N ASP A 43 30.23 -15.50 21.28
CA ASP A 43 30.79 -14.16 21.44
C ASP A 43 31.87 -13.86 20.39
N ALA A 44 32.36 -12.63 20.38
CA ALA A 44 33.42 -12.16 19.48
C ALA A 44 34.73 -12.93 19.68
N PHE A 45 35.04 -13.31 20.93
CA PHE A 45 36.24 -14.11 21.23
C PHE A 45 36.19 -15.49 20.57
N GLY A 46 35.06 -16.20 20.66
CA GLY A 46 34.86 -17.48 19.99
C GLY A 46 34.93 -17.35 18.46
N CYS A 47 34.38 -16.27 17.90
CA CYS A 47 34.51 -15.98 16.48
C CYS A 47 35.98 -15.75 16.08
N ALA A 48 36.75 -15.01 16.88
CA ALA A 48 38.16 -14.77 16.64
C ALA A 48 39.00 -16.06 16.67
N LEU A 49 38.75 -16.93 17.67
CA LEU A 49 39.42 -18.24 17.77
C LEU A 49 39.13 -19.13 16.56
N LEU A 50 37.86 -19.22 16.15
CA LEU A 50 37.49 -20.00 14.97
C LEU A 50 38.11 -19.41 13.70
N LEU A 51 38.11 -18.08 13.56
CA LEU A 51 38.69 -17.40 12.40
C LEU A 51 40.19 -17.73 12.26
N ASN A 52 40.96 -17.68 13.36
CA ASN A 52 42.37 -18.08 13.39
C ASN A 52 42.61 -19.51 12.87
N VAL A 53 41.67 -20.42 13.08
CA VAL A 53 41.79 -21.82 12.65
C VAL A 53 41.43 -22.02 11.18
N ILE A 54 40.41 -21.31 10.68
CA ILE A 54 39.84 -21.56 9.35
C ILE A 54 40.32 -20.58 8.27
N SER A 55 40.94 -19.46 8.65
CA SER A 55 41.52 -18.50 7.70
C SER A 55 42.90 -18.93 7.23
N GLY A 56 43.22 -18.66 5.97
CA GLY A 56 44.53 -18.97 5.40
C GLY A 56 44.48 -19.09 3.88
N PHE A 57 45.66 -18.92 3.25
CA PHE A 57 45.81 -19.12 1.82
C PHE A 57 45.66 -20.59 1.45
N ASP A 58 44.86 -20.85 0.41
CA ASP A 58 44.66 -22.18 -0.17
C ASP A 58 44.85 -22.12 -1.68
N ALA A 59 45.92 -22.77 -2.16
CA ALA A 59 46.25 -22.82 -3.59
C ALA A 59 45.19 -23.55 -4.43
N GLY A 60 44.30 -24.34 -3.81
CA GLY A 60 43.19 -25.02 -4.48
C GLY A 60 41.96 -24.13 -4.73
N ASP A 61 41.92 -22.93 -4.16
CA ASP A 61 40.86 -21.94 -4.38
C ASP A 61 41.42 -20.68 -5.05
N SER A 62 41.07 -20.45 -6.31
CA SER A 62 41.49 -19.27 -7.08
C SER A 62 40.99 -17.94 -6.52
N THR A 63 40.08 -17.96 -5.54
CA THR A 63 39.57 -16.77 -4.84
C THR A 63 40.25 -16.52 -3.50
N SER A 64 41.10 -17.45 -3.04
CA SER A 64 41.85 -17.31 -1.79
C SER A 64 42.92 -16.23 -1.92
N ILE A 65 43.01 -15.36 -0.91
CA ILE A 65 43.97 -14.26 -0.87
C ILE A 65 45.22 -14.72 -0.12
N ASP A 66 46.39 -14.54 -0.74
CA ASP A 66 47.68 -14.77 -0.10
C ASP A 66 48.07 -13.56 0.78
N VAL A 67 47.73 -13.65 2.06
CA VAL A 67 48.02 -12.62 3.08
C VAL A 67 48.66 -13.28 4.31
N PRO A 68 49.56 -12.57 5.01
CA PRO A 68 50.15 -13.08 6.24
C PRO A 68 49.07 -13.45 7.26
N ALA A 69 49.24 -14.60 7.92
CA ALA A 69 48.39 -15.02 9.02
C ALA A 69 48.36 -13.93 10.11
N ARG A 70 47.17 -13.65 10.63
CA ARG A 70 46.95 -12.67 11.71
C ARG A 70 46.36 -13.39 12.91
N ASP A 71 46.74 -12.94 14.10
CA ASP A 71 46.02 -13.32 15.31
C ASP A 71 44.79 -12.42 15.46
N HIS A 72 43.62 -12.95 15.10
CA HIS A 72 42.34 -12.27 15.20
C HIS A 72 41.83 -12.11 16.63
N ALA A 73 42.42 -12.83 17.60
CA ALA A 73 42.10 -12.66 19.02
C ALA A 73 42.90 -11.50 19.67
N ALA A 74 43.98 -11.06 19.02
CA ALA A 74 44.79 -9.96 19.53
C ALA A 74 44.02 -8.63 19.54
N GLY A 75 44.01 -7.94 20.69
CA GLY A 75 43.44 -6.59 20.82
C GLY A 75 41.91 -6.51 20.94
N LEU A 76 41.22 -7.64 21.17
CA LEU A 76 39.79 -7.69 21.46
C LEU A 76 39.38 -6.83 22.68
N ASP A 77 40.28 -6.72 23.66
CA ASP A 77 40.08 -5.98 24.90
C ASP A 77 40.26 -4.46 24.74
N GLY A 78 40.80 -3.99 23.61
CA GLY A 78 41.21 -2.59 23.38
C GLY A 78 40.10 -1.54 23.32
N GLY A 79 38.83 -1.92 23.46
CA GLY A 79 37.68 -1.01 23.52
C GLY A 79 37.43 -0.22 22.21
N ILE A 80 36.53 0.76 22.27
CA ILE A 80 36.09 1.56 21.10
C ILE A 80 36.23 3.07 21.27
N ARG A 81 36.92 3.53 22.32
CA ARG A 81 37.13 4.96 22.57
C ARG A 81 37.85 5.61 21.37
N GLY A 82 37.25 6.66 20.83
CA GLY A 82 37.75 7.42 19.68
C GLY A 82 37.43 6.82 18.31
N LEU A 83 36.69 5.71 18.23
CA LEU A 83 36.22 5.18 16.94
C LEU A 83 35.13 6.05 16.36
N ARG A 84 35.20 6.30 15.05
CA ARG A 84 34.16 6.97 14.27
C ARG A 84 33.25 5.94 13.63
N ILE A 85 31.97 5.97 14.00
CA ILE A 85 30.95 5.01 13.58
C ILE A 85 29.97 5.73 12.67
N ALA A 86 29.87 5.30 11.42
CA ALA A 86 28.88 5.80 10.48
C ALA A 86 27.54 5.07 10.64
N VAL A 87 26.44 5.80 10.57
CA VAL A 87 25.06 5.27 10.52
C VAL A 87 24.39 5.73 9.23
N LEU A 88 23.65 4.83 8.58
CA LEU A 88 23.02 5.09 7.29
C LEU A 88 21.54 5.44 7.47
N PRO A 89 21.13 6.73 7.44
CA PRO A 89 19.75 7.12 7.69
C PRO A 89 18.76 6.59 6.63
N GLU A 90 19.22 6.38 5.39
CA GLU A 90 18.40 5.84 4.30
C GLU A 90 17.85 4.45 4.60
N LEU A 91 18.51 3.67 5.47
CA LEU A 91 18.07 2.33 5.85
C LEU A 91 16.66 2.32 6.46
N PHE A 92 16.29 3.36 7.21
CA PHE A 92 14.98 3.42 7.88
C PHE A 92 13.83 3.72 6.91
N GLN A 93 14.13 4.05 5.66
CA GLN A 93 13.15 4.18 4.57
C GLN A 93 12.93 2.84 3.84
N GLU A 94 13.76 1.82 4.13
CA GLU A 94 13.78 0.52 3.46
C GLU A 94 13.19 -0.61 4.33
N GLY A 95 12.26 -0.27 5.23
CA GLY A 95 11.43 -1.26 5.93
C GLY A 95 11.98 -1.83 7.24
N VAL A 96 12.88 -1.13 7.92
CA VAL A 96 13.26 -1.45 9.31
C VAL A 96 12.11 -1.10 10.26
N SER A 97 11.70 -2.05 11.11
CA SER A 97 10.59 -1.87 12.04
C SER A 97 10.94 -0.84 13.13
N PRO A 98 9.97 -0.06 13.63
CA PRO A 98 10.20 0.90 14.71
C PRO A 98 10.82 0.27 15.96
N LEU A 99 10.45 -0.98 16.25
CA LEU A 99 10.95 -1.76 17.37
C LEU A 99 12.46 -2.04 17.27
N VAL A 100 12.92 -2.46 16.09
CA VAL A 100 14.35 -2.69 15.85
C VAL A 100 15.10 -1.36 15.80
N ARG A 101 14.49 -0.32 15.24
CA ARG A 101 15.07 1.02 15.18
C ARG A 101 15.35 1.57 16.59
N GLU A 102 14.39 1.49 17.50
CA GLU A 102 14.53 1.95 18.89
C GLU A 102 15.68 1.21 19.59
N GLN A 103 15.75 -0.12 19.45
CA GLN A 103 16.84 -0.91 20.03
C GLN A 103 18.21 -0.58 19.42
N PHE A 104 18.24 -0.31 18.11
CA PHE A 104 19.46 0.11 17.42
C PHE A 104 19.93 1.48 17.90
N GLU A 105 19.03 2.46 18.01
CA GLU A 105 19.33 3.80 18.54
C GLU A 105 19.82 3.72 20.01
N HIS A 106 19.21 2.87 20.84
CA HIS A 106 19.70 2.59 22.19
C HIS A 106 21.13 2.02 22.18
N SER A 107 21.41 1.08 21.28
CA SER A 107 22.74 0.49 21.15
C SER A 107 23.78 1.50 20.69
N LEU A 108 23.42 2.44 19.81
CA LEU A 108 24.30 3.55 19.43
C LEU A 108 24.65 4.43 20.64
N GLY A 109 23.68 4.74 21.50
CA GLY A 109 23.91 5.50 22.73
C GLY A 109 24.88 4.81 23.70
N ILE A 110 24.86 3.48 23.78
CA ILE A 110 25.87 2.70 24.53
C ILE A 110 27.27 2.90 23.93
N LEU A 111 27.40 2.82 22.60
CA LEU A 111 28.69 3.00 21.93
C LEU A 111 29.26 4.42 22.12
N GLU A 112 28.40 5.44 22.11
CA GLU A 112 28.77 6.82 22.46
C GLU A 112 29.24 6.92 23.92
N GLY A 113 28.53 6.27 24.85
CA GLY A 113 28.92 6.20 26.26
C GLY A 113 30.29 5.54 26.48
N LEU A 114 30.66 4.57 25.64
CA LEU A 114 31.99 3.95 25.61
C LEU A 114 33.08 4.84 24.96
N GLY A 115 32.70 5.99 24.42
CA GLY A 115 33.59 7.01 23.88
C GLY A 115 33.82 6.94 22.37
N ALA A 116 32.97 6.25 21.61
CA ALA A 116 32.95 6.36 20.14
C ALA A 116 32.21 7.64 19.70
N SER A 117 32.47 8.15 18.50
CA SER A 117 31.62 9.16 17.85
C SER A 117 30.69 8.48 16.85
N VAL A 118 29.40 8.79 16.91
CA VAL A 118 28.39 8.26 15.99
C VAL A 118 27.94 9.39 15.06
N GLU A 119 28.12 9.21 13.76
CA GLU A 119 27.88 10.22 12.74
C GLU A 119 27.01 9.65 11.62
N GLN A 120 26.11 10.45 11.07
CA GLN A 120 25.30 10.03 9.91
C GLN A 120 26.14 10.15 8.63
N ALA A 121 26.08 9.11 7.79
CA ALA A 121 26.72 9.10 6.48
C ALA A 121 25.70 8.69 5.41
N ALA A 122 25.59 9.50 4.36
CA ALA A 122 24.65 9.23 3.27
C ALA A 122 25.16 8.09 2.37
N MET A 123 24.27 7.17 2.03
CA MET A 123 24.50 6.09 1.06
C MET A 123 23.33 6.05 0.06
N PRO A 124 23.33 6.92 -0.97
CA PRO A 124 22.24 6.98 -1.95
C PRO A 124 22.03 5.66 -2.70
N SER A 125 23.09 4.86 -2.85
CA SER A 125 23.02 3.56 -3.52
C SER A 125 22.29 2.46 -2.74
N LEU A 126 21.99 2.67 -1.45
CA LEU A 126 21.39 1.68 -0.55
C LEU A 126 20.06 1.14 -1.08
N HIS A 127 19.22 2.01 -1.65
CA HIS A 127 17.94 1.65 -2.25
C HIS A 127 18.05 0.57 -3.34
N TYR A 128 19.17 0.50 -4.05
CA TYR A 128 19.38 -0.47 -5.13
C TYR A 128 19.96 -1.80 -4.65
N ALA A 129 20.38 -1.91 -3.39
CA ALA A 129 21.15 -3.04 -2.89
C ALA A 129 20.38 -4.36 -2.97
N LEU A 130 19.11 -4.38 -2.57
CA LEU A 130 18.32 -5.61 -2.59
C LEU A 130 18.13 -6.15 -4.00
N SER A 131 17.76 -5.28 -4.94
CA SER A 131 17.57 -5.62 -6.34
C SER A 131 18.87 -6.13 -6.98
N ALA A 132 19.97 -5.39 -6.83
CA ALA A 132 21.27 -5.79 -7.37
C ALA A 132 21.72 -7.15 -6.83
N TYR A 133 21.54 -7.39 -5.53
CA TYR A 133 21.84 -8.66 -4.90
C TYR A 133 21.04 -9.81 -5.52
N TYR A 134 19.72 -9.70 -5.65
CA TYR A 134 18.91 -10.79 -6.18
C TYR A 134 19.18 -11.08 -7.66
N PHE A 135 19.45 -10.06 -8.48
CA PHE A 135 19.84 -10.28 -9.87
C PHE A 135 21.17 -11.04 -9.99
N ILE A 136 22.19 -10.62 -9.23
CA ILE A 136 23.50 -11.27 -9.24
C ILE A 136 23.41 -12.68 -8.65
N ALA A 137 22.85 -12.79 -7.44
CA ALA A 137 22.81 -14.04 -6.70
C ALA A 137 21.97 -15.11 -7.41
N CYS A 138 20.82 -14.76 -7.98
CA CYS A 138 20.00 -15.73 -8.72
C CYS A 138 20.66 -16.15 -10.03
N ALA A 139 21.26 -15.22 -10.78
CA ALA A 139 21.99 -15.54 -12.02
C ALA A 139 23.15 -16.49 -11.74
N GLU A 140 23.98 -16.19 -10.74
CA GLU A 140 25.07 -17.06 -10.33
C GLU A 140 24.57 -18.39 -9.78
N ALA A 141 23.46 -18.41 -9.02
CA ALA A 141 22.85 -19.64 -8.54
C ALA A 141 22.34 -20.53 -9.67
N ALA A 142 21.71 -19.97 -10.71
CA ALA A 142 21.27 -20.75 -11.87
C ALA A 142 22.45 -21.44 -12.57
N SER A 143 23.54 -20.70 -12.78
CA SER A 143 24.78 -21.24 -13.36
C SER A 143 25.43 -22.28 -12.44
N ASN A 144 25.66 -21.95 -11.18
CA ASN A 144 26.33 -22.81 -10.20
C ASN A 144 25.53 -24.08 -9.87
N LEU A 145 24.20 -23.99 -9.82
CA LEU A 145 23.35 -25.13 -9.48
C LEU A 145 22.98 -25.98 -10.71
N SER A 146 23.37 -25.55 -11.92
CA SER A 146 23.20 -26.35 -13.15
C SER A 146 23.96 -27.68 -13.09
N ARG A 147 25.13 -27.70 -12.43
CA ARG A 147 25.99 -28.89 -12.28
C ARG A 147 25.38 -30.04 -11.46
N TYR A 148 24.32 -29.76 -10.69
CA TYR A 148 23.58 -30.78 -9.94
C TYR A 148 22.47 -31.34 -10.85
N ASP A 149 22.90 -32.13 -11.80
CA ASP A 149 22.09 -32.77 -12.84
C ASP A 149 21.77 -34.23 -12.54
N GLY A 150 22.40 -34.81 -11.51
CA GLY A 150 22.33 -36.24 -11.21
C GLY A 150 23.22 -37.10 -12.11
N VAL A 151 24.07 -36.52 -12.96
CA VAL A 151 25.12 -37.23 -13.71
C VAL A 151 26.41 -37.23 -12.94
N LYS A 152 26.94 -36.03 -12.67
CA LYS A 152 28.24 -35.87 -11.99
C LYS A 152 28.08 -35.52 -10.52
N TYR A 153 27.09 -34.68 -10.19
CA TYR A 153 26.87 -34.20 -8.84
C TYR A 153 25.40 -34.29 -8.42
N GLY A 154 25.17 -34.54 -7.13
CA GLY A 154 23.86 -34.49 -6.48
C GLY A 154 23.06 -35.80 -6.50
N TYR A 155 21.81 -35.69 -6.07
CA TYR A 155 20.83 -36.78 -6.10
C TYR A 155 20.61 -37.26 -7.54
N ARG A 156 20.44 -38.57 -7.75
CA ARG A 156 19.99 -39.14 -9.03
C ARG A 156 18.66 -39.84 -8.79
N SER A 157 17.62 -39.41 -9.49
CA SER A 157 16.34 -40.12 -9.49
C SER A 157 16.47 -41.50 -10.18
N GLY A 158 15.82 -42.54 -9.64
CA GLY A 158 15.90 -43.92 -10.17
C GLY A 158 15.17 -44.12 -11.51
N SER A 159 15.38 -45.29 -12.17
CA SER A 159 14.93 -45.73 -13.51
C SER A 159 14.21 -44.69 -14.38
N GLN A 160 14.92 -44.19 -15.40
CA GLN A 160 14.47 -43.17 -16.35
C GLN A 160 14.73 -43.69 -17.76
N ARG A 161 13.87 -43.39 -18.73
CA ARG A 161 13.99 -43.87 -20.11
C ARG A 161 15.17 -43.24 -20.85
N ASP A 162 15.48 -41.99 -20.52
CA ASP A 162 16.56 -41.22 -21.13
C ASP A 162 17.16 -40.17 -20.18
N TYR A 163 18.17 -39.44 -20.68
CA TYR A 163 18.86 -38.38 -19.96
C TYR A 163 17.96 -37.19 -19.60
N GLN A 164 17.03 -36.80 -20.48
CA GLN A 164 16.16 -35.65 -20.23
C GLN A 164 15.17 -35.94 -19.10
N GLU A 165 14.55 -37.13 -19.13
CA GLU A 165 13.65 -37.60 -18.07
C GLU A 165 14.40 -37.65 -16.72
N MET A 166 15.64 -38.17 -16.72
CA MET A 166 16.50 -38.20 -15.54
C MET A 166 16.85 -36.81 -15.01
N LEU A 167 17.29 -35.90 -15.86
CA LEU A 167 17.64 -34.53 -15.49
C LEU A 167 16.43 -33.82 -14.85
N PHE A 168 15.26 -33.89 -15.50
CA PHE A 168 14.05 -33.24 -15.01
C PHE A 168 13.55 -33.85 -13.70
N ALA A 169 13.50 -35.18 -13.59
CA ALA A 169 13.06 -35.84 -12.36
C ALA A 169 14.02 -35.59 -11.19
N THR A 170 15.33 -35.64 -11.44
CA THR A 170 16.37 -35.33 -10.45
C THR A 170 16.24 -33.91 -9.93
N ARG A 171 16.19 -32.91 -10.81
CA ARG A 171 16.12 -31.49 -10.40
C ARG A 171 14.76 -31.15 -9.80
N SER A 172 13.68 -31.78 -10.27
CA SER A 172 12.34 -31.61 -9.72
C SER A 172 12.18 -32.20 -8.34
N ARG A 173 12.90 -33.26 -7.98
CA ARG A 173 12.82 -33.87 -6.63
C ARG A 173 13.91 -33.40 -5.68
N GLY A 174 15.11 -33.16 -6.19
CA GLY A 174 16.29 -32.83 -5.40
C GLY A 174 16.34 -31.39 -4.90
N PHE A 175 15.75 -30.43 -5.61
CA PHE A 175 15.72 -29.04 -5.17
C PHE A 175 14.44 -28.66 -4.42
N GLY A 176 14.60 -27.97 -3.29
CA GLY A 176 13.51 -27.33 -2.57
C GLY A 176 12.84 -26.22 -3.40
N ARG A 177 11.61 -25.83 -3.00
CA ARG A 177 10.82 -24.82 -3.72
C ARG A 177 11.55 -23.49 -3.91
N GLU A 178 12.21 -23.00 -2.85
CA GLU A 178 12.94 -21.73 -2.89
C GLU A 178 14.15 -21.77 -3.84
N VAL A 179 14.91 -22.87 -3.81
CA VAL A 179 16.05 -23.06 -4.71
C VAL A 179 15.60 -23.08 -6.17
N LYS A 180 14.49 -23.76 -6.48
CA LYS A 180 13.90 -23.76 -7.83
C LYS A 180 13.49 -22.36 -8.29
N LYS A 181 12.85 -21.57 -7.42
CA LYS A 181 12.49 -20.17 -7.76
C LYS A 181 13.71 -19.35 -8.14
N ARG A 182 14.80 -19.44 -7.38
CA ARG A 182 16.05 -18.73 -7.66
C ARG A 182 16.70 -19.18 -8.97
N ILE A 183 16.69 -20.48 -9.26
CA ILE A 183 17.16 -21.01 -10.55
C ILE A 183 16.32 -20.47 -11.71
N LEU A 184 14.99 -20.45 -11.59
CA LEU A 184 14.08 -19.93 -12.63
C LEU A 184 14.33 -18.43 -12.88
N LEU A 185 14.42 -17.63 -11.82
CA LEU A 185 14.74 -16.21 -11.92
C LEU A 185 16.12 -16.00 -12.54
N GLY A 186 17.13 -16.76 -12.12
CA GLY A 186 18.48 -16.67 -12.69
C GLY A 186 18.53 -17.02 -14.18
N ASN A 187 17.83 -18.06 -14.61
CA ASN A 187 17.73 -18.42 -16.04
C ASN A 187 17.07 -17.32 -16.87
N PHE A 188 16.04 -16.65 -16.32
CA PHE A 188 15.42 -15.50 -16.96
C PHE A 188 16.42 -14.34 -17.13
N VAL A 189 17.16 -14.02 -16.06
CA VAL A 189 18.17 -12.95 -16.05
C VAL A 189 19.32 -13.24 -17.02
N LEU A 190 19.68 -14.51 -17.19
CA LEU A 190 20.78 -14.94 -18.08
C LEU A 190 20.34 -15.15 -19.55
N SER A 191 19.06 -14.97 -19.89
CA SER A 191 18.57 -15.17 -21.25
C SER A 191 19.11 -14.10 -22.22
N SER A 192 19.32 -14.46 -23.49
CA SER A 192 20.08 -13.67 -24.48
C SER A 192 19.53 -12.29 -24.85
N GLY A 193 18.35 -11.90 -24.33
CA GLY A 193 17.82 -10.53 -24.44
C GLY A 193 17.89 -9.71 -23.15
N TYR A 194 18.12 -10.36 -22.00
CA TYR A 194 17.99 -9.75 -20.67
C TYR A 194 19.31 -9.69 -19.89
N TYR A 195 20.35 -10.39 -20.35
CA TYR A 195 21.66 -10.43 -19.68
C TYR A 195 22.24 -9.02 -19.51
N ASP A 196 22.23 -8.21 -20.57
CA ASP A 196 22.75 -6.85 -20.53
C ASP A 196 21.84 -5.91 -19.73
N GLU A 197 20.53 -6.09 -19.85
CA GLU A 197 19.53 -5.26 -19.17
C GLU A 197 19.54 -5.46 -17.64
N TYR A 198 19.70 -6.69 -17.17
CA TYR A 198 19.61 -7.01 -15.75
C TYR A 198 20.95 -7.37 -15.12
N TYR A 199 21.67 -8.38 -15.62
CA TYR A 199 22.88 -8.85 -14.96
C TYR A 199 24.02 -7.83 -15.05
N ARG A 200 24.28 -7.28 -16.24
CA ARG A 200 25.32 -6.24 -16.41
C ARG A 200 24.97 -4.97 -15.64
N ALA A 201 23.71 -4.53 -15.68
CA ALA A 201 23.25 -3.38 -14.89
C ALA A 201 23.42 -3.62 -13.38
N ALA A 202 23.06 -4.80 -12.88
CA ALA A 202 23.25 -5.15 -11.47
C ALA A 202 24.73 -5.14 -11.07
N LEU A 203 25.65 -5.58 -11.93
CA LEU A 203 27.09 -5.48 -11.70
C LEU A 203 27.59 -4.03 -11.63
N GLN A 204 27.03 -3.12 -12.45
CA GLN A 204 27.34 -1.70 -12.36
C GLN A 204 26.84 -1.08 -11.05
N VAL A 205 25.60 -1.41 -10.64
CA VAL A 205 25.05 -0.99 -9.35
C VAL A 205 25.89 -1.53 -8.19
N ARG A 206 26.36 -2.78 -8.27
CA ARG A 206 27.27 -3.35 -7.27
C ARG A 206 28.56 -2.54 -7.15
N ALA A 207 29.16 -2.11 -8.27
CA ALA A 207 30.34 -1.27 -8.25
C ALA A 207 30.06 0.08 -7.55
N PHE A 208 28.92 0.70 -7.86
CA PHE A 208 28.50 1.95 -7.22
C PHE A 208 28.29 1.80 -5.70
N ILE A 209 27.65 0.72 -5.26
CA ILE A 209 27.49 0.38 -3.83
C ILE A 209 28.84 0.20 -3.15
N ARG A 210 29.79 -0.48 -3.81
CA ARG A 210 31.15 -0.64 -3.28
C ARG A 210 31.84 0.71 -3.11
N ASP A 211 31.75 1.59 -4.10
CA ASP A 211 32.40 2.90 -4.06
C ASP A 211 31.84 3.78 -2.95
N ASP A 212 30.52 3.80 -2.75
CA ASP A 212 29.87 4.50 -1.63
C ASP A 212 30.38 3.97 -0.28
N MET A 213 30.40 2.65 -0.09
CA MET A 213 30.89 2.05 1.17
C MET A 213 32.36 2.40 1.43
N MET A 214 33.21 2.36 0.39
CA MET A 214 34.62 2.75 0.51
C MET A 214 34.80 4.23 0.82
N LYS A 215 33.94 5.10 0.28
CA LYS A 215 33.95 6.53 0.56
C LYS A 215 33.61 6.81 2.02
N ILE A 216 32.59 6.14 2.57
CA ILE A 216 32.20 6.28 3.98
C ILE A 216 33.31 5.76 4.89
N LEU A 217 33.84 4.57 4.59
CA LEU A 217 34.96 3.97 5.33
C LEU A 217 36.28 4.74 5.15
N LYS A 218 36.39 5.74 4.26
CA LYS A 218 37.56 6.62 4.22
C LYS A 218 37.58 7.59 5.40
N THR A 219 36.41 8.02 5.86
CA THR A 219 36.25 9.01 6.93
C THR A 219 35.75 8.41 8.24
N HIS A 220 35.28 7.17 8.24
CA HIS A 220 34.81 6.45 9.43
C HIS A 220 35.55 5.12 9.56
N ASP A 221 35.62 4.60 10.78
CA ASP A 221 36.33 3.36 11.07
C ASP A 221 35.45 2.14 10.85
N VAL A 222 34.17 2.23 11.22
CA VAL A 222 33.16 1.20 10.98
C VAL A 222 31.81 1.82 10.60
N ILE A 223 30.96 1.03 9.96
CA ILE A 223 29.56 1.40 9.67
C ILE A 223 28.65 0.51 10.51
N ALA A 224 27.72 1.10 11.28
CA ALA A 224 26.77 0.40 12.13
C ALA A 224 25.37 0.35 11.50
N LEU A 225 24.75 -0.83 11.52
CA LEU A 225 23.37 -1.06 11.08
C LEU A 225 22.68 -2.05 12.04
N PRO A 226 21.34 -2.06 12.16
CA PRO A 226 20.64 -3.23 12.67
C PRO A 226 20.96 -4.45 11.79
N THR A 227 21.10 -5.63 12.40
CA THR A 227 21.43 -6.86 11.64
C THR A 227 20.27 -7.35 10.81
N THR A 228 19.06 -7.23 11.34
CA THR A 228 17.80 -7.65 10.70
C THR A 228 16.84 -6.46 10.70
N PRO A 229 15.94 -6.32 9.72
CA PRO A 229 14.98 -5.22 9.70
C PRO A 229 13.81 -5.41 10.67
N ASP A 230 13.65 -6.62 11.22
CA ASP A 230 12.60 -6.95 12.17
C ASP A 230 13.10 -7.95 13.23
N ILE A 231 12.32 -8.15 14.29
CA ILE A 231 12.61 -9.12 15.35
C ILE A 231 12.57 -10.56 14.83
N ALA A 232 13.22 -11.47 15.55
CA ALA A 232 13.21 -12.89 15.20
C ALA A 232 11.79 -13.46 15.17
N PHE A 233 11.47 -14.24 14.14
CA PHE A 233 10.16 -14.88 13.99
C PHE A 233 10.05 -16.12 14.90
N PRO A 234 8.87 -16.41 15.46
CA PRO A 234 8.59 -17.69 16.09
C PRO A 234 8.78 -18.86 15.12
N LEU A 235 9.22 -20.01 15.64
CA LEU A 235 9.42 -21.23 14.85
C LEU A 235 8.12 -21.62 14.13
N GLY A 236 8.13 -21.60 12.80
CA GLY A 236 7.02 -22.02 11.93
C GLY A 236 6.18 -20.89 11.32
N GLU A 237 6.31 -19.64 11.76
CA GLU A 237 5.48 -18.53 11.26
C GLU A 237 5.97 -17.88 9.95
N SER A 238 7.28 -17.85 9.70
CA SER A 238 7.90 -17.03 8.64
C SER A 238 7.71 -17.54 7.19
N ILE A 239 6.98 -18.64 6.95
CA ILE A 239 7.02 -19.39 5.67
C ILE A 239 6.03 -18.84 4.62
N THR A 240 5.08 -17.98 4.99
CA THR A 240 3.92 -17.65 4.14
C THR A 240 4.03 -16.36 3.34
N ASP A 241 4.92 -15.42 3.68
CA ASP A 241 5.12 -14.15 2.97
C ASP A 241 6.53 -14.05 2.36
N PRO A 242 6.69 -14.37 1.06
CA PRO A 242 7.97 -14.26 0.36
C PRO A 242 8.57 -12.85 0.34
N MET A 243 7.74 -11.80 0.36
CA MET A 243 8.22 -10.42 0.31
C MET A 243 8.89 -10.04 1.61
N ARG A 244 8.31 -10.43 2.75
CA ARG A 244 8.91 -10.20 4.07
C ARG A 244 10.24 -10.96 4.25
N ILE A 245 10.34 -12.18 3.69
CA ILE A 245 11.61 -12.93 3.66
C ILE A 245 12.66 -12.22 2.82
N TYR A 246 12.31 -11.70 1.64
CA TYR A 246 13.29 -10.98 0.83
C TYR A 246 13.69 -9.64 1.46
N LEU A 247 12.74 -8.93 2.09
CA LEU A 247 13.05 -7.70 2.83
C LEU A 247 14.00 -7.96 4.01
N SER A 248 13.96 -9.15 4.62
CA SER A 248 14.88 -9.51 5.73
C SER A 248 16.37 -9.42 5.36
N ASP A 249 16.67 -9.46 4.06
CA ASP A 249 18.03 -9.37 3.53
C ASP A 249 18.54 -7.92 3.40
N VAL A 250 17.67 -6.91 3.42
CA VAL A 250 17.99 -5.50 3.07
C VAL A 250 19.16 -4.93 3.89
N THR A 251 19.21 -5.25 5.18
CA THR A 251 20.27 -4.81 6.11
C THR A 251 21.59 -5.53 5.88
N THR A 252 21.59 -6.71 5.25
CA THR A 252 22.77 -7.58 5.19
C THR A 252 23.40 -7.66 3.81
N VAL A 253 22.66 -7.48 2.72
CA VAL A 253 23.19 -7.66 1.35
C VAL A 253 24.27 -6.65 0.96
N ILE A 254 24.27 -5.48 1.57
CA ILE A 254 25.22 -4.38 1.28
C ILE A 254 26.67 -4.85 1.43
N ALA A 255 27.00 -5.51 2.54
CA ALA A 255 28.36 -6.01 2.78
C ALA A 255 28.77 -7.14 1.83
N ASN A 256 27.82 -7.89 1.26
CA ASN A 256 28.09 -8.92 0.26
C ASN A 256 28.39 -8.27 -1.11
N LEU A 257 27.59 -7.28 -1.50
CA LEU A 257 27.78 -6.53 -2.75
C LEU A 257 29.10 -5.75 -2.75
N ALA A 258 29.38 -5.03 -1.66
CA ALA A 258 30.60 -4.25 -1.50
C ALA A 258 31.86 -5.12 -1.30
N GLY A 259 31.70 -6.41 -0.96
CA GLY A 259 32.83 -7.32 -0.74
C GLY A 259 33.64 -7.03 0.53
N ILE A 260 33.00 -6.45 1.56
CA ILE A 260 33.65 -5.97 2.79
C ILE A 260 33.30 -6.86 3.99
N PRO A 261 34.17 -7.03 5.02
CA PRO A 261 33.82 -7.82 6.19
C PRO A 261 32.70 -7.17 7.01
N ALA A 262 31.92 -8.00 7.69
CA ALA A 262 30.86 -7.55 8.59
C ALA A 262 30.62 -8.53 9.73
N ILE A 263 30.40 -8.03 10.94
CA ILE A 263 30.09 -8.82 12.13
C ILE A 263 28.71 -8.46 12.64
N SER A 264 27.93 -9.46 13.09
CA SER A 264 26.71 -9.25 13.86
C SER A 264 26.97 -9.67 15.30
N VAL A 265 26.52 -8.84 16.24
CA VAL A 265 26.56 -9.09 17.68
C VAL A 265 25.18 -8.96 18.30
N PRO A 266 24.90 -9.68 19.39
CA PRO A 266 23.70 -9.45 20.19
C PRO A 266 23.66 -8.01 20.69
N SER A 267 22.48 -7.40 20.62
CA SER A 267 22.25 -5.99 20.98
C SER A 267 21.16 -5.83 22.04
N GLY A 268 20.50 -6.92 22.44
CA GLY A 268 19.48 -6.95 23.49
C GLY A 268 18.27 -7.78 23.10
N LEU A 269 17.20 -7.59 23.86
CA LEU A 269 15.92 -8.28 23.68
C LEU A 269 14.83 -7.28 23.34
N VAL A 270 14.04 -7.61 22.32
CA VAL A 270 12.79 -6.90 22.01
C VAL A 270 11.67 -7.93 22.04
N HIS A 271 10.68 -7.71 22.92
CA HIS A 271 9.61 -8.68 23.20
C HIS A 271 10.12 -10.10 23.53
N GLY A 272 11.25 -10.18 24.24
CA GLY A 272 11.87 -11.47 24.61
C GLY A 272 12.56 -12.20 23.46
N MET A 273 12.62 -11.61 22.26
CA MET A 273 13.35 -12.13 21.12
C MET A 273 14.68 -11.39 20.93
N PRO A 274 15.78 -12.08 20.57
CA PRO A 274 17.07 -11.45 20.35
C PRO A 274 17.05 -10.53 19.14
N VAL A 275 17.76 -9.40 19.27
CA VAL A 275 18.02 -8.45 18.19
C VAL A 275 19.52 -8.25 18.07
N GLY A 276 20.01 -8.10 16.84
CA GLY A 276 21.44 -7.93 16.57
C GLY A 276 21.80 -6.56 16.05
N LEU A 277 22.96 -6.04 16.48
CA LEU A 277 23.67 -4.91 15.89
C LEU A 277 24.77 -5.46 14.99
N GLN A 278 25.03 -4.83 13.83
CA GLN A 278 26.15 -5.22 12.98
C GLN A 278 27.10 -4.06 12.70
N PHE A 279 28.38 -4.40 12.56
CA PHE A 279 29.44 -3.50 12.11
C PHE A 279 30.00 -3.99 10.77
N MET A 280 30.20 -3.08 9.84
CA MET A 280 30.90 -3.31 8.57
C MET A 280 32.19 -2.51 8.55
N GLY A 281 33.28 -3.11 8.05
CA GLY A 281 34.62 -2.52 8.10
C GLY A 281 35.33 -2.58 6.75
N ARG A 282 36.56 -2.08 6.68
CA ARG A 282 37.34 -2.19 5.44
C ARG A 282 37.79 -3.64 5.21
N PRO A 283 38.07 -4.03 3.95
CA PRO A 283 38.73 -5.29 3.68
C PRO A 283 39.97 -5.46 4.54
N MET A 284 40.15 -6.67 5.09
CA MET A 284 41.25 -7.03 5.98
C MET A 284 41.27 -6.32 7.34
N GLU A 285 40.14 -5.80 7.83
CA GLU A 285 40.02 -5.20 9.17
C GLU A 285 39.14 -6.03 10.13
N GLU A 286 39.16 -7.36 10.02
CA GLU A 286 38.40 -8.25 10.89
C GLU A 286 38.66 -8.00 12.38
N GLY A 287 39.91 -7.72 12.75
CA GLY A 287 40.28 -7.42 14.15
C GLY A 287 39.60 -6.18 14.72
N LEU A 288 39.39 -5.14 13.90
CA LEU A 288 38.67 -3.93 14.31
C LEU A 288 37.19 -4.25 14.58
N LEU A 289 36.58 -5.04 13.70
CA LEU A 289 35.19 -5.47 13.84
C LEU A 289 34.99 -6.37 15.07
N LEU A 290 35.91 -7.30 15.29
CA LEU A 290 35.92 -8.17 16.46
C LEU A 290 36.11 -7.38 17.77
N ARG A 291 36.97 -6.35 17.77
CA ARG A 291 37.13 -5.44 18.91
C ARG A 291 35.85 -4.63 19.19
N ALA A 292 35.21 -4.10 18.15
CA ALA A 292 33.95 -3.37 18.29
C ALA A 292 32.83 -4.27 18.83
N ALA A 293 32.77 -5.49 18.32
CA ALA A 293 31.87 -6.54 18.79
C ALA A 293 32.09 -6.86 20.28
N ALA A 294 33.34 -7.14 20.68
CA ALA A 294 33.69 -7.46 22.07
C ALA A 294 33.45 -6.30 23.06
N ALA A 295 33.49 -5.05 22.60
CA ALA A 295 33.11 -3.90 23.41
C ALA A 295 31.60 -3.82 23.61
N CYS A 296 30.81 -4.07 22.55
CA CYS A 296 29.36 -4.08 22.63
C CYS A 296 28.84 -5.23 23.51
N GLU A 297 29.39 -6.43 23.36
CA GLU A 297 29.00 -7.62 24.14
C GLU A 297 29.18 -7.45 25.64
N ARG A 298 30.14 -6.62 26.09
CA ARG A 298 30.38 -6.34 27.51
C ARG A 298 29.29 -5.51 28.18
N GLU A 299 28.55 -4.73 27.38
CA GLU A 299 27.49 -3.86 27.87
C GLU A 299 26.10 -4.50 27.75
N VAL A 300 26.00 -5.64 27.04
CA VAL A 300 24.73 -6.36 26.88
C VAL A 300 24.59 -7.36 28.03
N ASP A 301 23.75 -7.03 29.01
CA ASP A 301 23.50 -7.80 30.24
C ASP A 301 22.73 -9.12 30.03
N THR A 302 22.71 -9.64 28.79
CA THR A 302 21.90 -10.80 28.40
C THR A 302 22.78 -11.93 27.90
N VAL A 303 22.88 -13.00 28.70
CA VAL A 303 23.50 -14.25 28.28
C VAL A 303 22.48 -15.07 27.49
N PHE A 304 22.60 -15.08 26.16
CA PHE A 304 21.79 -15.90 25.27
C PHE A 304 22.29 -17.35 25.24
N LEU A 305 22.12 -18.07 26.35
CA LEU A 305 22.37 -19.51 26.38
C LEU A 305 21.10 -20.24 25.93
N PRO A 306 21.07 -20.85 24.72
CA PRO A 306 20.03 -21.83 24.44
C PRO A 306 20.13 -22.95 25.47
N PRO A 307 19.01 -23.47 26.01
CA PRO A 307 19.01 -24.56 26.99
C PRO A 307 19.37 -25.88 26.28
N LEU A 308 20.64 -26.02 25.89
CA LEU A 308 21.17 -27.19 25.18
C LEU A 308 21.22 -28.44 26.06
N HIS A 309 21.15 -28.29 27.39
CA HIS A 309 21.14 -29.42 28.32
C HIS A 309 19.98 -30.39 28.04
N ASN A 310 18.80 -29.85 27.70
CA ASN A 310 17.62 -30.65 27.37
C ASN A 310 17.69 -31.30 25.98
N ALA A 311 18.57 -30.85 25.09
CA ALA A 311 18.72 -31.42 23.75
C ALA A 311 19.66 -32.63 23.72
N ILE A 312 20.62 -32.71 24.65
CA ILE A 312 21.58 -33.81 24.75
C ILE A 312 21.00 -34.98 25.56
N GLU A 313 20.21 -34.71 26.60
CA GLU A 313 19.62 -35.76 27.45
C GLU A 313 18.52 -36.57 26.76
N ASN A 314 17.82 -36.00 25.76
CA ASN A 314 16.69 -36.67 25.11
C ASN A 314 17.07 -37.56 23.92
N GLY A 315 18.36 -37.71 23.57
CA GLY A 315 18.83 -38.66 22.55
C GLY A 315 18.27 -38.48 21.13
N THR A 316 17.41 -37.49 20.88
CA THR A 316 16.86 -37.20 19.57
C THR A 316 17.78 -36.26 18.83
N GLY A 317 18.71 -36.82 18.06
CA GLY A 317 19.32 -36.09 16.95
C GLY A 317 18.24 -35.51 16.01
N PRO A 318 18.55 -34.45 15.26
CA PRO A 318 17.58 -33.80 14.38
C PRO A 318 17.17 -34.76 13.25
N GLY A 319 16.00 -35.40 13.39
CA GLY A 319 15.47 -36.32 12.38
C GLY A 319 14.40 -37.33 12.84
N GLY A 320 14.15 -37.49 14.14
CA GLY A 320 13.13 -38.43 14.64
C GLY A 320 11.70 -37.84 14.69
N PRO A 321 10.65 -38.58 14.31
CA PRO A 321 9.28 -38.11 14.40
C PRO A 321 8.85 -38.04 15.87
N THR A 322 8.66 -36.83 16.40
CA THR A 322 8.27 -36.63 17.80
C THR A 322 6.75 -36.72 17.96
N THR A 323 6.27 -37.84 18.48
CA THR A 323 4.96 -37.94 19.11
C THR A 323 5.01 -37.24 20.48
N ARG A 324 4.69 -35.95 20.54
CA ARG A 324 4.56 -35.23 21.82
C ARG A 324 3.18 -35.47 22.43
N LYS A 325 3.13 -36.20 23.55
CA LYS A 325 2.10 -35.99 24.58
C LYS A 325 2.36 -34.62 25.21
N ARG A 326 1.34 -33.76 25.20
CA ARG A 326 1.37 -32.41 25.77
C ARG A 326 1.03 -32.49 27.26
N ASP A 327 2.03 -32.38 28.11
CA ASP A 327 1.84 -31.85 29.45
C ASP A 327 2.43 -30.44 29.45
N ARG A 328 1.54 -29.44 29.42
CA ARG A 328 1.88 -28.02 29.46
C ARG A 328 1.97 -27.60 30.93
N GLU A 329 3.18 -27.36 31.42
CA GLU A 329 3.36 -26.41 32.52
C GLU A 329 3.46 -25.00 31.90
N GLU A 330 2.46 -24.16 32.20
CA GLU A 330 2.39 -22.77 31.76
C GLU A 330 3.35 -21.91 32.60
N VAL A 331 4.54 -21.65 32.07
CA VAL A 331 5.37 -20.55 32.55
C VAL A 331 4.89 -19.28 31.86
N ALA A 332 4.29 -18.36 32.63
CA ALA A 332 3.69 -17.13 32.12
C ALA A 332 4.78 -16.13 31.64
N PHE A 333 4.85 -15.90 30.33
CA PHE A 333 5.78 -14.99 29.63
C PHE A 333 5.37 -13.51 29.69
N SER A 334 4.52 -13.12 30.63
CA SER A 334 3.92 -11.79 30.69
C SER A 334 4.10 -11.19 32.08
N THR A 335 4.60 -9.95 32.14
CA THR A 335 4.63 -9.11 33.35
C THR A 335 3.23 -8.89 33.94
N TYR A 336 2.20 -9.16 33.14
CA TYR A 336 0.81 -9.13 33.52
C TYR A 336 0.29 -10.55 33.68
N THR A 337 -0.37 -10.82 34.80
CA THR A 337 -0.92 -12.15 35.05
C THR A 337 -1.94 -12.54 33.96
N PRO A 338 -2.13 -13.84 33.67
CA PRO A 338 -3.19 -14.31 32.79
C PRO A 338 -4.56 -13.72 33.17
N GLU A 339 -4.82 -13.48 34.47
CA GLU A 339 -6.04 -12.82 34.94
C GLU A 339 -6.12 -11.34 34.55
N TYR A 340 -5.00 -10.61 34.54
CA TYR A 340 -4.95 -9.21 34.09
C TYR A 340 -5.20 -9.10 32.59
N ILE A 341 -4.52 -9.92 31.79
CA ILE A 341 -4.73 -9.97 30.33
C ILE A 341 -6.12 -10.50 30.00
N ALA A 342 -6.64 -11.47 30.76
CA ALA A 342 -8.03 -11.90 30.64
C ALA A 342 -9.01 -10.79 31.06
N GLY A 343 -8.64 -9.92 32.00
CA GLY A 343 -9.40 -8.72 32.37
C GLY A 343 -9.48 -7.70 31.24
N ILE A 344 -8.35 -7.42 30.57
CA ILE A 344 -8.29 -6.55 29.39
C ILE A 344 -8.98 -7.20 28.19
N SER A 345 -8.79 -8.49 27.96
CA SER A 345 -9.46 -9.22 26.88
C SER A 345 -10.97 -9.28 27.10
N LYS A 346 -11.40 -9.47 28.36
CA LYS A 346 -12.80 -9.27 28.77
C LYS A 346 -13.25 -7.82 28.64
N SER A 347 -12.35 -6.83 28.61
CA SER A 347 -12.72 -5.43 28.34
C SER A 347 -13.02 -5.20 26.86
N TYR A 348 -12.34 -5.90 25.94
CA TYR A 348 -12.68 -5.91 24.51
C TYR A 348 -14.01 -6.63 24.24
N MET A 349 -14.28 -7.69 25.01
CA MET A 349 -15.51 -8.50 24.90
C MET A 349 -16.66 -8.01 25.79
N LYS A 350 -16.39 -7.12 26.76
CA LYS A 350 -17.43 -6.32 27.40
C LYS A 350 -17.91 -5.40 26.28
N GLY A 351 -18.97 -5.85 25.58
CA GLY A 351 -19.80 -4.98 24.77
C GLY A 351 -19.94 -3.69 25.55
N SER A 352 -19.41 -2.63 24.97
CA SER A 352 -19.13 -1.37 25.64
C SER A 352 -20.36 -0.98 26.47
N LYS A 353 -20.29 -1.17 27.79
CA LYS A 353 -21.27 -0.62 28.76
C LYS A 353 -21.07 0.91 28.82
N GLY A 354 -21.11 1.53 27.65
CA GLY A 354 -20.47 2.80 27.32
C GLY A 354 -20.11 2.96 25.83
N ALA A 355 -20.61 2.12 24.91
CA ALA A 355 -20.98 2.70 23.62
C ALA A 355 -22.07 3.65 24.06
N ILE A 356 -21.84 4.94 23.90
CA ILE A 356 -22.88 5.93 24.14
C ILE A 356 -24.09 5.37 23.40
N ASP A 357 -25.16 5.05 24.13
CA ASP A 357 -26.44 4.66 23.54
C ASP A 357 -27.01 5.95 22.96
N ARG A 358 -26.35 6.36 21.87
CA ARG A 358 -26.40 7.70 21.35
C ARG A 358 -27.51 7.72 20.34
N VAL A 359 -28.50 8.55 20.61
CA VAL A 359 -29.57 8.81 19.68
C VAL A 359 -29.06 9.76 18.58
N PHE A 360 -29.44 9.51 17.34
CA PHE A 360 -29.14 10.40 16.22
C PHE A 360 -30.18 11.52 16.11
N CYS A 361 -29.77 12.70 15.64
CA CYS A 361 -30.67 13.84 15.45
C CYS A 361 -31.97 13.45 14.69
N GLY A 362 -31.84 12.65 13.64
CA GLY A 362 -32.95 12.22 12.78
C GLY A 362 -33.94 11.24 13.42
N ASP A 363 -33.59 10.61 14.55
CA ASP A 363 -34.46 9.65 15.24
C ASP A 363 -35.26 10.25 16.40
N LEU A 364 -34.99 11.51 16.77
CA LEU A 364 -35.55 12.15 17.97
C LEU A 364 -37.08 12.25 17.95
N GLN A 365 -37.71 12.35 16.76
CA GLN A 365 -39.18 12.39 16.66
C GLN A 365 -39.87 11.17 17.28
N LYS A 366 -39.19 10.02 17.32
CA LYS A 366 -39.73 8.76 17.86
C LYS A 366 -39.63 8.67 19.38
N LEU A 367 -38.92 9.61 20.02
CA LEU A 367 -38.48 9.55 21.41
C LEU A 367 -38.94 10.77 22.22
N VAL A 368 -40.06 11.39 21.82
CA VAL A 368 -40.61 12.58 22.51
C VAL A 368 -40.95 12.24 23.96
N ASN A 369 -40.55 13.12 24.88
CA ASN A 369 -40.61 12.98 26.33
C ASN A 369 -39.64 11.94 26.92
N GLU A 370 -38.76 11.35 26.12
CA GLU A 370 -37.71 10.47 26.60
C GLU A 370 -36.42 11.25 26.88
N ARG A 371 -35.64 10.76 27.84
CA ARG A 371 -34.31 11.29 28.14
C ARG A 371 -33.28 10.56 27.28
N VAL A 372 -32.54 11.31 26.48
CA VAL A 372 -31.60 10.77 25.49
C VAL A 372 -30.21 11.36 25.68
N THR A 373 -29.19 10.63 25.23
CA THR A 373 -27.85 11.16 25.04
C THR A 373 -27.59 11.30 23.54
N ILE A 374 -27.16 12.47 23.11
CA ILE A 374 -26.77 12.78 21.73
C ILE A 374 -25.35 13.35 21.72
N ALA A 375 -24.63 13.21 20.61
CA ALA A 375 -23.35 13.87 20.43
C ALA A 375 -23.23 14.46 19.02
N GLY A 376 -22.37 15.43 18.81
CA GLY A 376 -22.24 16.06 17.50
C GLY A 376 -21.40 17.31 17.54
N TRP A 377 -21.44 18.05 16.44
CA TRP A 377 -20.75 19.32 16.28
C TRP A 377 -21.72 20.46 16.50
N ILE A 378 -21.33 21.47 17.28
CA ILE A 378 -22.10 22.71 17.38
C ILE A 378 -22.03 23.43 16.03
N HIS A 379 -23.14 23.50 15.32
CA HIS A 379 -23.22 24.14 14.01
C HIS A 379 -23.43 25.65 14.10
N ARG A 380 -24.26 26.06 15.06
CA ARG A 380 -24.58 27.46 15.34
C ARG A 380 -24.87 27.61 16.83
N LYS A 381 -24.54 28.78 17.35
CA LYS A 381 -24.84 29.22 18.72
C LYS A 381 -25.64 30.53 18.66
N LYS A 382 -26.67 30.63 19.50
CA LYS A 382 -27.46 31.85 19.70
C LYS A 382 -27.82 32.02 21.17
N SER A 383 -27.62 33.22 21.70
CA SER A 383 -27.97 33.59 23.08
C SER A 383 -29.18 34.52 23.07
N LEU A 384 -30.21 34.23 23.85
CA LEU A 384 -31.39 35.09 23.98
C LEU A 384 -31.92 35.09 25.42
N GLY A 385 -31.91 36.26 26.08
CA GLY A 385 -32.57 36.43 27.38
C GLY A 385 -32.06 35.53 28.51
N GLY A 386 -30.78 35.12 28.47
CA GLY A 386 -30.18 34.21 29.46
C GLY A 386 -30.36 32.72 29.15
N ILE A 387 -30.93 32.38 27.99
CA ILE A 387 -31.04 31.00 27.47
C ILE A 387 -30.10 30.86 26.27
N GLU A 388 -29.36 29.77 26.23
CA GLU A 388 -28.50 29.42 25.10
C GLU A 388 -29.19 28.38 24.19
N PHE A 389 -29.14 28.65 22.89
CA PHE A 389 -29.66 27.76 21.85
C PHE A 389 -28.50 27.31 20.97
N PHE A 390 -28.21 26.01 20.98
CA PHE A 390 -27.21 25.44 20.09
C PHE A 390 -27.86 24.58 19.03
N GLU A 391 -27.52 24.79 17.76
CA GLU A 391 -27.85 23.87 16.68
C GLU A 391 -26.78 22.77 16.68
N LEU A 392 -27.17 21.54 17.00
CA LEU A 392 -26.27 20.39 16.99
C LEU A 392 -26.41 19.66 15.66
N ARG A 393 -25.28 19.43 14.97
CA ARG A 393 -25.22 18.64 13.74
C ARG A 393 -24.62 17.26 14.02
N ASP A 394 -25.23 16.24 13.45
CA ASP A 394 -24.60 14.94 13.25
C ASP A 394 -24.81 14.38 11.83
N ARG A 395 -24.47 13.11 11.64
CA ARG A 395 -24.58 12.46 10.33
C ARG A 395 -26.02 12.33 9.82
N SER A 396 -26.99 12.27 10.72
CA SER A 396 -28.40 12.11 10.39
C SER A 396 -29.13 13.44 10.17
N GLY A 397 -28.60 14.55 10.69
CA GLY A 397 -29.19 15.87 10.52
C GLY A 397 -28.89 16.82 11.66
N PHE A 398 -29.86 17.68 11.96
CA PHE A 398 -29.76 18.74 12.93
C PHE A 398 -30.81 18.62 14.02
N THR A 399 -30.49 19.13 15.22
CA THR A 399 -31.48 19.35 16.28
C THR A 399 -31.11 20.60 17.07
N GLN A 400 -32.07 21.12 17.83
CA GLN A 400 -31.87 22.26 18.72
C GLN A 400 -31.63 21.77 20.14
N LEU A 401 -30.55 22.24 20.75
CA LEU A 401 -30.28 22.11 22.18
C LEU A 401 -30.69 23.41 22.88
N VAL A 402 -31.49 23.30 23.93
CA VAL A 402 -31.90 24.43 24.78
C VAL A 402 -31.25 24.27 26.14
N LEU A 403 -30.46 25.26 26.54
CA LEU A 403 -29.74 25.28 27.79
C LEU A 403 -30.27 26.42 28.65
N GLU A 404 -31.05 26.08 29.67
CA GLU A 404 -31.61 27.01 30.65
C GLU A 404 -30.85 26.88 31.97
N GLY A 405 -30.31 27.98 32.51
CA GLY A 405 -29.62 27.98 33.81
C GLY A 405 -28.24 27.32 33.83
N ILE A 406 -27.71 26.87 32.69
CA ILE A 406 -26.32 26.40 32.54
C ILE A 406 -25.41 27.60 32.30
N ALA A 407 -24.31 27.72 33.07
CA ALA A 407 -23.35 28.80 32.91
C ALA A 407 -22.78 28.81 31.48
N GLN A 408 -22.65 30.01 30.91
CA GLN A 408 -22.05 30.18 29.60
C GLN A 408 -20.61 29.64 29.61
N ASP A 409 -20.33 28.69 28.71
CA ASP A 409 -18.99 28.14 28.52
C ASP A 409 -18.40 28.70 27.21
N ASP A 410 -17.48 29.65 27.33
CA ASP A 410 -16.82 30.29 26.19
C ASP A 410 -15.89 29.34 25.42
N ARG A 411 -15.61 28.15 25.95
CA ARG A 411 -14.87 27.10 25.24
C ARG A 411 -15.72 26.43 24.15
N ILE A 412 -17.04 26.65 24.17
CA ILE A 412 -17.97 26.08 23.18
C ILE A 412 -18.15 27.08 22.05
N THR A 413 -17.48 26.76 20.95
CA THR A 413 -17.47 27.51 19.68
C THR A 413 -18.17 26.69 18.58
N ASN A 414 -18.36 27.28 17.40
CA ASN A 414 -18.78 26.50 16.23
C ASN A 414 -17.76 25.37 15.98
N GLU A 415 -18.27 24.20 15.60
CA GLU A 415 -17.55 22.96 15.37
C GLU A 415 -16.95 22.31 16.65
N THR A 416 -17.23 22.84 17.84
CA THR A 416 -16.94 22.12 19.09
C THR A 416 -17.73 20.82 19.11
N VAL A 417 -17.06 19.72 19.46
CA VAL A 417 -17.68 18.40 19.59
C VAL A 417 -18.21 18.25 21.01
N VAL A 418 -19.52 18.01 21.14
CA VAL A 418 -20.19 17.88 22.43
C VAL A 418 -20.96 16.56 22.52
N GLU A 419 -21.13 16.10 23.75
CA GLU A 419 -22.15 15.14 24.17
C GLU A 419 -23.16 15.90 25.04
N ALA A 420 -24.44 15.81 24.68
CA ALA A 420 -25.54 16.43 25.39
C ALA A 420 -26.50 15.35 25.88
N THR A 421 -26.96 15.48 27.12
CA THR A 421 -28.02 14.66 27.69
C THR A 421 -29.19 15.55 28.09
N GLY A 422 -30.40 15.13 27.78
CA GLY A 422 -31.59 15.92 28.04
C GLY A 422 -32.87 15.24 27.60
N VAL A 423 -33.99 15.94 27.78
CA VAL A 423 -35.33 15.43 27.43
C VAL A 423 -35.75 15.95 26.06
N VAL A 424 -36.14 15.04 25.17
CA VAL A 424 -36.69 15.38 23.85
C VAL A 424 -38.05 16.03 24.03
N THR A 425 -38.23 17.25 23.53
CA THR A 425 -39.45 18.04 23.70
C THR A 425 -39.97 18.46 22.33
N ARG A 426 -41.30 18.43 22.18
CA ARG A 426 -41.97 19.04 21.02
C ARG A 426 -42.20 20.52 21.29
N GLU A 427 -41.69 21.37 20.42
CA GLU A 427 -41.79 22.82 20.49
C GLU A 427 -42.00 23.37 19.07
N ASP A 428 -43.11 24.07 18.84
CA ASP A 428 -43.51 24.56 17.51
C ASP A 428 -42.54 25.59 16.94
N ARG A 429 -41.74 26.23 17.80
CA ARG A 429 -40.71 27.19 17.39
C ARG A 429 -39.37 26.54 17.04
N SER A 430 -39.19 25.24 17.28
CA SER A 430 -37.93 24.58 16.95
C SER A 430 -37.78 24.42 15.43
N PRO A 431 -36.64 24.82 14.84
CA PRO A 431 -36.44 24.83 13.39
C PRO A 431 -36.26 23.43 12.79
N PHE A 432 -36.08 22.39 13.61
CA PHE A 432 -35.81 21.03 13.16
C PHE A 432 -36.96 20.10 13.50
N ASN A 433 -37.99 20.12 12.65
CA ASN A 433 -39.20 19.30 12.77
C ASN A 433 -39.98 19.49 14.09
N ASN A 434 -39.97 20.70 14.65
CA ASN A 434 -40.61 21.05 15.91
C ASN A 434 -40.11 20.20 17.10
N ILE A 435 -38.85 19.72 17.05
CA ILE A 435 -38.21 18.92 18.11
C ILE A 435 -36.98 19.65 18.63
N GLU A 436 -36.83 19.70 19.95
CA GLU A 436 -35.64 20.19 20.64
C GLU A 436 -35.26 19.29 21.83
N ILE A 437 -34.08 19.48 22.39
CA ILE A 437 -33.61 18.80 23.59
C ILE A 437 -33.41 19.83 24.69
N LYS A 438 -34.17 19.71 25.78
CA LYS A 438 -33.91 20.47 27.01
C LYS A 438 -32.74 19.83 27.73
N VAL A 439 -31.58 20.46 27.66
CA VAL A 439 -30.31 19.90 28.11
C VAL A 439 -30.18 20.00 29.62
N ASP A 440 -29.93 18.87 30.26
CA ASP A 440 -29.60 18.77 31.69
C ASP A 440 -28.12 18.44 31.95
N GLY A 441 -27.39 18.00 30.91
CA GLY A 441 -25.96 17.73 30.98
C GLY A 441 -25.28 17.96 29.64
N LEU A 442 -24.13 18.63 29.65
CA LEU A 442 -23.32 18.89 28.46
C LEU A 442 -21.84 18.63 28.75
N LYS A 443 -21.18 17.90 27.86
CA LYS A 443 -19.77 17.54 27.96
C LYS A 443 -19.05 17.85 26.66
N ILE A 444 -17.94 18.57 26.75
CA ILE A 444 -17.03 18.81 25.61
C ILE A 444 -16.23 17.54 25.37
N LEU A 445 -16.33 16.98 24.17
CA LEU A 445 -15.53 15.84 23.71
C LEU A 445 -14.32 16.27 22.88
N GLY A 446 -14.41 17.43 22.22
CA GLY A 446 -13.33 18.00 21.41
C GLY A 446 -13.53 19.48 21.16
N SER A 447 -12.46 20.26 21.32
CA SER A 447 -12.49 21.71 21.09
C SER A 447 -12.28 22.07 19.61
N ALA A 448 -12.77 23.24 19.20
CA ALA A 448 -12.58 23.78 17.86
C ALA A 448 -12.07 25.23 17.90
N ASP A 449 -11.25 25.58 16.91
CA ASP A 449 -10.76 26.94 16.68
C ASP A 449 -11.90 27.86 16.23
N THR A 450 -11.84 29.14 16.61
CA THR A 450 -12.81 30.17 16.21
C THR A 450 -12.58 30.68 14.79
N GLY A 451 -11.35 30.57 14.27
CA GLY A 451 -10.95 31.02 12.93
C GLY A 451 -11.17 29.99 11.83
N LEU A 452 -12.40 29.50 11.64
CA LEU A 452 -12.69 28.47 10.62
C LEU A 452 -12.37 28.97 9.19
N PRO A 453 -11.57 28.24 8.39
CA PRO A 453 -11.15 28.67 7.07
C PRO A 453 -12.27 28.64 6.02
N VAL A 454 -13.29 27.81 6.25
CA VAL A 454 -14.51 27.75 5.43
C VAL A 454 -15.72 27.75 6.36
N PRO A 455 -16.73 28.58 6.09
CA PRO A 455 -17.92 28.60 6.93
C PRO A 455 -18.76 27.34 6.73
N VAL A 456 -19.16 26.74 7.85
CA VAL A 456 -20.00 25.53 7.88
C VAL A 456 -21.49 25.83 7.87
N ASN A 457 -21.90 27.03 8.32
CA ASN A 457 -23.28 27.39 8.69
C ASN A 457 -23.88 28.53 7.86
N ARG A 458 -23.25 28.87 6.73
CA ARG A 458 -23.75 29.87 5.76
C ARG A 458 -23.40 29.44 4.33
N PRO A 459 -24.11 29.96 3.31
CA PRO A 459 -23.83 29.69 1.90
C PRO A 459 -22.39 30.04 1.49
N LEU A 460 -21.85 29.33 0.50
CA LEU A 460 -20.46 29.47 0.06
C LEU A 460 -20.25 30.46 -1.10
N MET A 461 -21.26 31.26 -1.49
CA MET A 461 -21.20 32.15 -2.67
C MET A 461 -19.99 33.10 -2.72
N ASN A 462 -19.45 33.49 -1.56
CA ASN A 462 -18.32 34.43 -1.46
C ASN A 462 -16.97 33.74 -1.18
N VAL A 463 -16.91 32.40 -1.23
CA VAL A 463 -15.69 31.63 -0.98
C VAL A 463 -15.20 31.06 -2.30
N ASN A 464 -13.93 31.32 -2.65
CA ASN A 464 -13.37 30.79 -3.89
C ASN A 464 -13.22 29.26 -3.83
N LEU A 465 -13.31 28.60 -4.99
CA LEU A 465 -13.26 27.14 -5.09
C LEU A 465 -11.96 26.52 -4.53
N PRO A 466 -10.75 27.09 -4.76
CA PRO A 466 -9.52 26.58 -4.16
C PRO A 466 -9.57 26.51 -2.63
N THR A 467 -10.09 27.54 -1.96
CA THR A 467 -10.21 27.55 -0.49
C THR A 467 -11.13 26.42 0.01
N ILE A 468 -12.22 26.15 -0.72
CA ILE A 468 -13.15 25.04 -0.41
C ILE A 468 -12.46 23.68 -0.60
N LEU A 469 -11.64 23.52 -1.65
CA LEU A 469 -10.88 22.30 -1.95
C LEU A 469 -9.76 22.05 -0.94
N ASP A 470 -8.93 23.04 -0.64
CA ASP A 470 -7.78 22.89 0.27
C ASP A 470 -8.22 22.58 1.72
N ASN A 471 -9.44 23.00 2.08
CA ASN A 471 -10.02 22.79 3.41
C ASN A 471 -11.14 21.74 3.39
N ARG A 472 -11.01 20.69 2.57
CA ARG A 472 -12.08 19.69 2.35
C ARG A 472 -12.59 19.00 3.62
N THR A 473 -11.74 18.84 4.63
CA THR A 473 -12.08 18.25 5.93
C THR A 473 -13.14 19.03 6.70
N ILE A 474 -13.20 20.35 6.52
CA ILE A 474 -14.20 21.23 7.13
C ILE A 474 -15.28 21.64 6.12
N SER A 475 -14.94 21.89 4.86
CA SER A 475 -15.89 22.36 3.86
C SER A 475 -16.97 21.32 3.55
N VAL A 476 -16.65 20.02 3.63
CA VAL A 476 -17.64 18.94 3.48
C VAL A 476 -18.69 18.91 4.59
N ARG A 477 -18.48 19.64 5.70
CA ARG A 477 -19.47 19.74 6.79
C ARG A 477 -20.54 20.79 6.52
N ASN A 478 -20.37 21.58 5.46
CA ASN A 478 -21.38 22.50 4.96
C ASN A 478 -22.49 21.70 4.24
N PRO A 479 -23.79 21.94 4.53
CA PRO A 479 -24.91 21.24 3.90
C PRO A 479 -24.92 21.30 2.36
N GLU A 480 -24.53 22.43 1.76
CA GLU A 480 -24.51 22.61 0.31
C GLU A 480 -23.44 21.71 -0.37
N VAL A 481 -22.38 21.38 0.36
CA VAL A 481 -21.28 20.54 -0.12
C VAL A 481 -21.57 19.06 0.14
N ILE A 482 -22.00 18.71 1.35
CA ILE A 482 -22.23 17.30 1.72
C ILE A 482 -23.35 16.66 0.91
N ARG A 483 -24.38 17.43 0.52
CA ARG A 483 -25.49 16.94 -0.29
C ARG A 483 -25.02 16.35 -1.62
N VAL A 484 -24.01 16.96 -2.25
CA VAL A 484 -23.45 16.48 -3.53
C VAL A 484 -22.84 15.09 -3.37
N PHE A 485 -22.10 14.86 -2.29
CA PHE A 485 -21.50 13.56 -2.00
C PHE A 485 -22.54 12.50 -1.62
N ARG A 486 -23.63 12.88 -0.93
CA ARG A 486 -24.75 11.98 -0.65
C ARG A 486 -25.45 11.55 -1.94
N LEU A 487 -25.74 12.49 -2.82
CA LEU A 487 -26.32 12.22 -4.14
C LEU A 487 -25.38 11.35 -4.99
N GLN A 488 -24.08 11.65 -5.03
CA GLN A 488 -23.10 10.85 -5.75
C GLN A 488 -23.05 9.40 -5.24
N SER A 489 -23.06 9.20 -3.92
CA SER A 489 -23.08 7.86 -3.32
C SER A 489 -24.35 7.10 -3.71
N GLU A 490 -25.49 7.78 -3.75
CA GLU A 490 -26.77 7.17 -4.12
C GLU A 490 -26.82 6.81 -5.61
N ILE A 491 -26.31 7.68 -6.50
CA ILE A 491 -26.16 7.41 -7.94
C ILE A 491 -25.38 6.11 -8.17
N VAL A 492 -24.23 5.95 -7.50
CA VAL A 492 -23.39 4.74 -7.63
C VAL A 492 -24.11 3.50 -7.11
N ARG A 493 -24.83 3.61 -5.99
CA ARG A 493 -25.61 2.51 -5.42
C ARG A 493 -26.71 2.07 -6.39
N LEU A 494 -27.53 3.01 -6.86
CA LEU A 494 -28.66 2.76 -7.78
C LEU A 494 -28.18 2.17 -9.11
N PHE A 495 -27.08 2.69 -9.65
CA PHE A 495 -26.43 2.12 -10.84
C PHE A 495 -26.08 0.64 -10.65
N SER A 496 -25.36 0.34 -9.57
CA SER A 496 -24.89 -1.02 -9.28
C SER A 496 -26.05 -1.97 -8.98
N ASP A 497 -27.07 -1.53 -8.23
CA ASP A 497 -28.24 -2.33 -7.89
C ASP A 497 -29.09 -2.65 -9.12
N TYR A 498 -29.27 -1.68 -10.02
CA TYR A 498 -30.01 -1.90 -11.26
C TYR A 498 -29.33 -2.93 -12.15
N LEU A 499 -28.01 -2.82 -12.36
CA LEU A 499 -27.27 -3.75 -13.20
C LEU A 499 -27.28 -5.17 -12.60
N ARG A 500 -27.12 -5.32 -11.28
CA ARG A 500 -27.24 -6.64 -10.63
C ARG A 500 -28.63 -7.25 -10.79
N ARG A 501 -29.70 -6.45 -10.74
CA ARG A 501 -31.08 -6.91 -11.01
C ARG A 501 -31.32 -7.33 -12.46
N ASN A 502 -30.45 -6.92 -13.38
CA ASN A 502 -30.48 -7.27 -14.80
C ASN A 502 -29.34 -8.22 -15.19
N ASP A 503 -28.94 -9.08 -14.24
CA ASP A 503 -27.97 -10.17 -14.39
C ASP A 503 -26.56 -9.76 -14.81
N PHE A 504 -26.13 -8.53 -14.49
CA PHE A 504 -24.73 -8.14 -14.65
C PHE A 504 -23.87 -8.59 -13.46
N THR A 505 -22.65 -9.04 -13.78
CA THR A 505 -21.62 -9.35 -12.79
C THR A 505 -20.67 -8.15 -12.61
N GLU A 506 -20.49 -7.70 -11.37
CA GLU A 506 -19.50 -6.67 -11.07
C GLU A 506 -18.08 -7.24 -11.19
N ILE A 507 -17.22 -6.57 -11.96
CA ILE A 507 -15.80 -6.93 -12.12
C ILE A 507 -14.90 -5.84 -11.53
N LYS A 508 -13.65 -6.19 -11.24
CA LYS A 508 -12.61 -5.27 -10.78
C LYS A 508 -11.36 -5.44 -11.63
N THR A 509 -11.05 -4.43 -12.44
CA THR A 509 -10.00 -4.53 -13.45
C THR A 509 -8.72 -3.79 -13.01
N PRO A 510 -7.54 -4.20 -13.50
CA PRO A 510 -6.29 -3.53 -13.17
C PRO A 510 -6.32 -2.05 -13.56
N LYS A 511 -5.89 -1.18 -12.65
CA LYS A 511 -5.73 0.27 -12.91
C LYS A 511 -4.31 0.68 -13.27
N ILE A 512 -3.37 -0.25 -13.18
CA ILE A 512 -2.00 -0.12 -13.67
C ILE A 512 -1.85 -1.13 -14.81
N ILE A 513 -1.59 -0.65 -16.01
CA ILE A 513 -1.59 -1.45 -17.24
C ILE A 513 -0.26 -1.29 -18.00
N SER A 514 0.14 -2.31 -18.77
CA SER A 514 1.43 -2.34 -19.47
C SER A 514 1.45 -1.50 -20.76
N SER A 515 0.28 -1.12 -21.28
CA SER A 515 0.10 -0.34 -22.51
C SER A 515 -1.16 0.52 -22.40
N GLY A 516 -1.20 1.66 -23.08
CA GLY A 516 -2.42 2.47 -23.16
C GLY A 516 -3.60 1.71 -23.76
N THR A 517 -4.81 1.98 -23.28
CA THR A 517 -6.05 1.34 -23.73
C THR A 517 -6.62 1.99 -24.99
N GLU A 518 -6.48 3.31 -25.17
CA GLU A 518 -7.12 4.06 -26.27
C GLU A 518 -6.24 5.25 -26.71
N GLY A 519 -5.97 5.38 -28.02
CA GLY A 519 -5.51 6.64 -28.64
C GLY A 519 -4.08 7.14 -28.38
N GLY A 520 -3.36 6.66 -27.37
CA GLY A 520 -1.95 7.01 -27.12
C GLY A 520 -1.69 8.44 -26.62
N THR A 521 -2.72 9.28 -26.52
CA THR A 521 -2.69 10.65 -25.99
C THR A 521 -3.28 10.71 -24.58
N ASN A 522 -2.85 11.69 -23.77
CA ASN A 522 -3.37 11.97 -22.43
C ASN A 522 -3.30 10.78 -21.43
N ILE A 523 -2.19 10.04 -21.41
CA ILE A 523 -1.99 8.89 -20.51
C ILE A 523 -0.99 9.23 -19.40
N PHE A 524 -1.34 8.94 -18.14
CA PHE A 524 -0.38 8.97 -17.03
C PHE A 524 0.60 7.81 -17.08
N LYS A 525 1.90 8.13 -17.17
CA LYS A 525 2.98 7.15 -17.09
C LYS A 525 3.41 6.95 -15.64
N VAL A 526 3.52 5.71 -15.19
CA VAL A 526 3.98 5.35 -13.85
C VAL A 526 5.16 4.38 -13.93
N LYS A 527 6.13 4.55 -13.03
CA LYS A 527 7.25 3.61 -12.89
C LYS A 527 6.77 2.43 -12.05
N TYR A 528 6.72 1.25 -12.65
CA TYR A 528 6.22 0.03 -12.02
C TYR A 528 7.31 -1.03 -12.03
N PHE A 529 7.99 -1.22 -10.88
CA PHE A 529 9.07 -2.19 -10.68
C PHE A 529 10.15 -2.17 -11.79
N GLY A 530 10.57 -0.98 -12.22
CA GLY A 530 11.60 -0.78 -13.25
C GLY A 530 11.08 -0.79 -14.70
N ARG A 531 9.78 -1.00 -14.90
CA ARG A 531 9.11 -0.90 -16.20
C ARG A 531 8.24 0.36 -16.27
N THR A 532 7.97 0.85 -17.47
CA THR A 532 6.91 1.84 -17.66
C THR A 532 5.58 1.12 -17.70
N ALA A 533 4.68 1.52 -16.81
CA ALA A 533 3.28 1.18 -16.87
C ALA A 533 2.47 2.48 -17.00
N PHE A 534 1.17 2.34 -17.11
CA PHE A 534 0.24 3.43 -17.33
C PHE A 534 -0.95 3.31 -16.39
N LEU A 535 -1.51 4.44 -15.98
CA LEU A 535 -2.81 4.41 -15.32
C LEU A 535 -3.91 4.20 -16.37
N ALA A 536 -4.89 3.34 -16.05
CA ALA A 536 -5.95 2.98 -16.98
C ALA A 536 -6.90 4.17 -17.23
N GLN A 537 -7.08 4.54 -18.50
CA GLN A 537 -8.05 5.57 -18.92
C GLN A 537 -9.49 5.03 -19.01
N SER A 538 -9.62 3.70 -19.11
CA SER A 538 -10.88 2.98 -19.25
C SER A 538 -10.64 1.49 -18.94
N PRO A 539 -11.63 0.74 -18.42
CA PRO A 539 -11.56 -0.71 -18.30
C PRO A 539 -11.86 -1.46 -19.61
N GLN A 540 -12.00 -0.76 -20.75
CA GLN A 540 -12.50 -1.27 -22.04
C GLN A 540 -12.06 -2.68 -22.42
N PHE A 541 -10.76 -2.92 -22.58
CA PHE A 541 -10.30 -4.24 -23.02
C PHE A 541 -10.61 -5.34 -21.99
N TYR A 542 -10.57 -5.02 -20.70
CA TYR A 542 -10.89 -6.00 -19.66
C TYR A 542 -12.38 -6.34 -19.65
N LYS A 543 -13.28 -5.35 -19.74
CA LYS A 543 -14.73 -5.64 -19.80
C LYS A 543 -15.09 -6.47 -21.04
N GLN A 544 -14.47 -6.20 -22.19
CA GLN A 544 -14.63 -7.02 -23.40
C GLN A 544 -14.11 -8.45 -23.23
N ILE A 545 -12.92 -8.63 -22.64
CA ILE A 545 -12.37 -9.97 -22.32
C ILE A 545 -13.33 -10.72 -21.40
N MET A 546 -13.89 -10.06 -20.39
CA MET A 546 -14.78 -10.69 -19.43
C MET A 546 -16.12 -11.12 -20.08
N VAL A 547 -16.70 -10.30 -20.95
CA VAL A 547 -17.87 -10.71 -21.76
C VAL A 547 -17.52 -11.93 -22.61
N GLY A 548 -16.40 -11.90 -23.34
CA GLY A 548 -15.93 -13.02 -24.17
C GLY A 548 -15.53 -14.27 -23.38
N SER A 549 -15.26 -14.15 -22.08
CA SER A 549 -14.93 -15.27 -21.20
C SER A 549 -16.16 -16.06 -20.72
N GLY A 550 -17.37 -15.58 -21.05
CA GLY A 550 -18.63 -16.23 -20.68
C GLY A 550 -19.38 -15.59 -19.52
N LEU A 551 -18.95 -14.40 -19.03
CA LEU A 551 -19.79 -13.64 -18.09
C LEU A 551 -20.97 -12.96 -18.77
N GLU A 552 -20.89 -12.74 -20.09
CA GLU A 552 -21.91 -12.13 -20.96
C GLU A 552 -22.29 -10.68 -20.63
N ARG A 553 -22.54 -10.34 -19.36
CA ARG A 553 -22.97 -9.02 -18.89
C ARG A 553 -22.12 -8.63 -17.69
N VAL A 554 -21.30 -7.58 -17.84
CA VAL A 554 -20.37 -7.14 -16.79
C VAL A 554 -20.45 -5.64 -16.56
N PHE A 555 -20.16 -5.22 -15.35
CA PHE A 555 -20.05 -3.80 -15.02
C PHE A 555 -18.93 -3.52 -14.04
N GLU A 556 -18.45 -2.28 -14.03
CA GLU A 556 -17.45 -1.82 -13.08
C GLU A 556 -17.72 -0.39 -12.66
N VAL A 557 -17.69 -0.13 -11.35
CA VAL A 557 -17.52 1.21 -10.80
C VAL A 557 -16.10 1.33 -10.26
N GLY A 558 -15.32 2.26 -10.81
CA GLY A 558 -13.93 2.43 -10.42
C GLY A 558 -13.27 3.70 -10.97
N PRO A 559 -12.10 4.07 -10.44
CA PRO A 559 -11.37 5.23 -10.91
C PRO A 559 -10.78 4.98 -12.30
N VAL A 560 -10.78 6.04 -13.10
CA VAL A 560 -10.09 6.14 -14.38
C VAL A 560 -9.27 7.42 -14.42
N PHE A 561 -8.19 7.41 -15.22
CA PHE A 561 -7.17 8.45 -15.20
C PHE A 561 -6.88 8.95 -16.60
N ARG A 562 -7.08 10.23 -16.86
CA ARG A 562 -6.78 10.90 -18.14
C ARG A 562 -5.92 12.12 -17.87
N ALA A 563 -4.77 12.23 -18.52
CA ALA A 563 -3.86 13.38 -18.36
C ALA A 563 -4.29 14.52 -19.28
N GLU A 564 -5.42 15.15 -18.99
CA GLU A 564 -5.97 16.25 -19.80
C GLU A 564 -5.07 17.49 -19.70
N HIS A 565 -4.83 18.13 -20.84
CA HIS A 565 -3.93 19.29 -20.94
C HIS A 565 -4.59 20.62 -20.61
N HIS A 566 -5.91 20.64 -20.49
CA HIS A 566 -6.71 21.85 -20.27
C HIS A 566 -7.57 21.71 -19.02
N ASP A 567 -7.45 22.69 -18.12
CA ASP A 567 -8.32 22.83 -16.96
C ASP A 567 -9.67 23.41 -17.42
N THR A 568 -10.70 22.58 -17.39
CA THR A 568 -12.05 22.95 -17.83
C THR A 568 -13.07 22.49 -16.80
N ALA A 569 -14.24 23.13 -16.76
CA ALA A 569 -15.31 22.76 -15.84
C ALA A 569 -15.90 21.34 -16.08
N ARG A 570 -15.49 20.65 -17.15
CA ARG A 570 -16.04 19.36 -17.59
C ARG A 570 -15.06 18.19 -17.44
N HIS A 571 -13.76 18.47 -17.28
CA HIS A 571 -12.73 17.44 -17.32
C HIS A 571 -11.98 17.35 -15.99
N LEU A 572 -11.76 16.13 -15.52
CA LEU A 572 -10.92 15.83 -14.36
C LEU A 572 -9.86 14.82 -14.77
N ASN A 573 -8.67 14.93 -14.17
CA ASN A 573 -7.59 14.00 -14.46
C ASN A 573 -7.77 12.63 -13.79
N GLU A 574 -8.58 12.58 -12.74
CA GLU A 574 -9.04 11.37 -12.06
C GLU A 574 -10.54 11.53 -11.80
N TYR A 575 -11.32 10.54 -12.24
CA TYR A 575 -12.76 10.51 -12.00
C TYR A 575 -13.26 9.08 -11.84
N ILE A 576 -14.46 8.92 -11.28
CA ILE A 576 -15.11 7.62 -11.15
C ILE A 576 -15.90 7.36 -12.43
N SER A 577 -15.56 6.28 -13.12
CA SER A 577 -16.33 5.77 -14.25
C SER A 577 -17.32 4.70 -13.77
N MET A 578 -18.48 4.67 -14.42
CA MET A 578 -19.53 3.68 -14.23
C MET A 578 -19.72 2.95 -15.56
N ASP A 579 -18.97 1.87 -15.75
CA ASP A 579 -18.88 1.12 -16.99
C ASP A 579 -19.81 -0.10 -16.99
N PHE A 580 -20.42 -0.42 -18.12
CA PHE A 580 -20.98 -1.73 -18.38
C PHE A 580 -20.65 -2.21 -19.80
N GLU A 581 -20.71 -3.53 -20.01
CA GLU A 581 -20.54 -4.20 -21.30
C GLU A 581 -21.50 -5.40 -21.35
N MET A 582 -22.07 -5.69 -22.54
CA MET A 582 -22.96 -6.84 -22.73
C MET A 582 -22.69 -7.56 -24.06
N GLY A 583 -22.76 -8.89 -24.02
CA GLY A 583 -22.67 -9.78 -25.18
C GLY A 583 -24.04 -10.17 -25.72
N PHE A 584 -24.03 -10.88 -26.85
CA PHE A 584 -25.24 -11.37 -27.55
C PHE A 584 -26.26 -10.28 -27.94
N ILE A 585 -25.79 -9.05 -28.17
CA ILE A 585 -26.60 -7.95 -28.70
C ILE A 585 -26.84 -8.10 -30.22
N THR A 586 -27.93 -7.51 -30.69
CA THR A 586 -28.27 -7.40 -32.12
C THR A 586 -27.52 -6.23 -32.76
N ASP A 587 -27.56 -5.07 -32.12
CA ASP A 587 -26.88 -3.85 -32.55
C ASP A 587 -26.71 -2.88 -31.36
N GLU A 588 -26.18 -1.68 -31.63
CA GLU A 588 -25.94 -0.66 -30.60
C GLU A 588 -27.21 -0.20 -29.88
N GLN A 589 -28.40 -0.43 -30.45
CA GLN A 589 -29.67 -0.02 -29.83
C GLN A 589 -29.96 -0.83 -28.56
N ASP A 590 -29.52 -2.10 -28.47
CA ASP A 590 -29.70 -2.90 -27.25
C ASP A 590 -28.94 -2.29 -26.06
N ILE A 591 -27.75 -1.73 -26.32
CA ILE A 591 -26.95 -1.02 -25.31
C ILE A 591 -27.64 0.30 -24.92
N ILE A 592 -28.11 1.06 -25.91
CA ILE A 592 -28.82 2.33 -25.70
C ILE A 592 -30.10 2.10 -24.88
N ASP A 593 -30.88 1.06 -25.18
CA ASP A 593 -32.12 0.72 -24.49
C ASP A 593 -31.87 0.28 -23.04
N MET A 594 -30.78 -0.47 -22.79
CA MET A 594 -30.33 -0.81 -21.44
C MET A 594 -29.93 0.45 -20.66
N GLN A 595 -29.15 1.34 -21.28
CA GLN A 595 -28.73 2.59 -20.65
C GLN A 595 -29.92 3.50 -20.35
N GLU A 596 -30.86 3.62 -21.27
CA GLU A 596 -32.06 4.43 -21.09
C GLU A 596 -32.92 3.90 -19.93
N SER A 597 -33.08 2.58 -19.83
CA SER A 597 -33.82 1.94 -18.74
C SER A 597 -33.13 2.10 -17.38
N LEU A 598 -31.79 2.00 -17.36
CA LEU A 598 -30.96 2.27 -16.20
C LEU A 598 -31.11 3.72 -15.72
N LEU A 599 -30.97 4.70 -16.62
CA LEU A 599 -31.10 6.11 -16.26
C LEU A 599 -32.53 6.44 -15.79
N ARG A 600 -33.56 5.90 -16.44
CA ARG A 600 -34.96 6.06 -16.00
C ARG A 600 -35.15 5.58 -14.57
N HIS A 601 -34.64 4.40 -14.24
CA HIS A 601 -34.68 3.87 -12.88
C HIS A 601 -33.92 4.78 -11.91
N LEU A 602 -32.71 5.17 -12.27
CA LEU A 602 -31.85 6.02 -11.45
C LEU A 602 -32.52 7.37 -11.14
N PHE A 603 -33.04 8.09 -12.12
CA PHE A 603 -33.71 9.38 -11.90
C PHE A 603 -35.02 9.24 -11.10
N ALA A 604 -35.79 8.17 -11.32
CA ALA A 604 -37.01 7.92 -10.56
C ALA A 604 -36.71 7.61 -9.08
N GLU A 605 -35.74 6.74 -8.81
CA GLU A 605 -35.37 6.37 -7.44
C GLU A 605 -34.67 7.51 -6.72
N LEU A 606 -33.84 8.32 -7.38
CA LEU A 606 -33.22 9.50 -6.76
C LEU A 606 -34.26 10.50 -6.25
N LYS A 607 -35.33 10.73 -7.02
CA LYS A 607 -36.45 11.58 -6.57
C LYS A 607 -37.10 11.03 -5.30
N GLN A 608 -37.23 9.71 -5.21
CA GLN A 608 -37.88 9.04 -4.09
C GLN A 608 -36.99 8.91 -2.85
N SER A 609 -35.74 8.50 -3.01
CA SER A 609 -34.82 8.19 -1.89
C SER A 609 -34.06 9.40 -1.38
N SER A 610 -33.83 10.40 -2.24
CA SER A 610 -32.90 11.51 -2.00
C SER A 610 -33.49 12.87 -2.36
N GLY A 611 -34.82 12.96 -2.48
CA GLY A 611 -35.51 14.20 -2.85
C GLY A 611 -35.18 15.40 -1.97
N GLU A 612 -34.90 15.18 -0.67
CA GLU A 612 -34.48 16.21 0.27
C GLU A 612 -33.12 16.86 -0.05
N TYR A 613 -32.28 16.19 -0.86
CA TYR A 613 -30.97 16.70 -1.27
C TYR A 613 -30.99 17.37 -2.65
N LEU A 614 -32.08 17.21 -3.41
CA LEU A 614 -32.25 17.85 -4.71
C LEU A 614 -32.49 19.35 -4.53
N ASP A 615 -32.06 20.13 -5.52
CA ASP A 615 -32.22 21.59 -5.46
C ASP A 615 -33.69 21.97 -5.66
N GLU A 616 -34.24 22.85 -4.82
CA GLU A 616 -35.62 23.32 -4.95
C GLU A 616 -35.85 24.09 -6.27
N GLY A 617 -34.80 24.70 -6.82
CA GLY A 617 -34.83 25.44 -8.09
C GLY A 617 -34.61 24.57 -9.34
N ASP A 618 -34.21 23.32 -9.18
CA ASP A 618 -33.88 22.39 -10.26
C ASP A 618 -34.13 20.94 -9.81
N PRO A 619 -35.42 20.54 -9.67
CA PRO A 619 -35.75 19.17 -9.29
C PRO A 619 -35.16 18.21 -10.33
N ALA A 620 -34.76 17.01 -9.91
CA ALA A 620 -34.25 16.00 -10.83
C ALA A 620 -35.11 15.95 -12.10
N PRO A 621 -34.50 16.01 -13.30
CA PRO A 621 -35.25 16.18 -14.54
C PRO A 621 -36.31 15.10 -14.70
N ASP A 622 -37.43 15.43 -15.34
CA ASP A 622 -38.32 14.40 -15.84
C ASP A 622 -37.62 13.64 -16.95
N PHE A 623 -37.46 12.33 -16.75
CA PHE A 623 -36.80 11.46 -17.71
C PHE A 623 -37.81 11.14 -18.82
N PRO A 624 -37.50 11.44 -20.10
CA PRO A 624 -38.47 11.28 -21.18
C PRO A 624 -38.84 9.80 -21.38
N ASP A 625 -40.04 9.53 -21.92
CA ASP A 625 -40.46 8.16 -22.27
C ASP A 625 -39.50 7.51 -23.27
N ARG A 626 -38.94 8.31 -24.18
CA ARG A 626 -37.84 7.89 -25.05
C ARG A 626 -36.89 9.06 -25.31
N ILE A 627 -35.58 8.82 -25.18
CA ILE A 627 -34.58 9.86 -25.50
C ILE A 627 -34.50 9.99 -27.04
N PRO A 628 -34.53 11.23 -27.59
CA PRO A 628 -34.28 11.46 -29.02
C PRO A 628 -32.94 10.85 -29.46
N ARG A 629 -32.95 10.11 -30.59
CA ARG A 629 -31.77 9.48 -31.19
C ARG A 629 -31.63 10.01 -32.60
N ILE A 630 -30.52 10.70 -32.88
CA ILE A 630 -30.25 11.28 -34.21
C ILE A 630 -28.90 10.80 -34.74
N HIS A 631 -28.77 10.77 -36.06
CA HIS A 631 -27.49 10.45 -36.68
C HIS A 631 -26.52 11.64 -36.57
N TYR A 632 -25.21 11.39 -36.49
CA TYR A 632 -24.16 12.41 -36.40
C TYR A 632 -24.28 13.50 -37.48
N LEU A 633 -24.64 13.11 -38.71
CA LEU A 633 -24.85 14.06 -39.81
C LEU A 633 -26.02 15.01 -39.56
N GLU A 634 -27.12 14.50 -39.01
CA GLU A 634 -28.28 15.31 -38.64
C GLU A 634 -27.92 16.27 -37.49
N ALA A 635 -27.12 15.80 -36.53
CA ALA A 635 -26.61 16.65 -35.45
C ALA A 635 -25.78 17.83 -35.99
N LEU A 636 -24.89 17.59 -36.97
CA LEU A 636 -24.13 18.68 -37.61
C LEU A 636 -25.04 19.70 -38.32
N ASP A 637 -26.08 19.23 -38.99
CA ASP A 637 -27.01 20.10 -39.72
C ASP A 637 -27.87 20.96 -38.77
N ILE A 638 -28.30 20.39 -37.64
CA ILE A 638 -28.99 21.14 -36.56
C ILE A 638 -28.06 22.24 -36.00
N VAL A 639 -26.82 21.89 -35.67
CA VAL A 639 -25.84 22.85 -35.12
C VAL A 639 -25.55 23.97 -36.11
N ARG A 640 -25.32 23.65 -37.39
CA ARG A 640 -25.09 24.65 -38.45
C ARG A 640 -26.31 25.55 -38.66
N SER A 641 -27.50 24.98 -38.70
CA SER A 641 -28.74 25.73 -38.90
C SER A 641 -29.04 26.70 -37.76
N ALA A 642 -28.59 26.38 -36.54
CA ALA A 642 -28.65 27.25 -35.38
C ALA A 642 -27.50 28.29 -35.31
N GLY A 643 -26.59 28.30 -36.28
CA GLY A 643 -25.42 29.19 -36.29
C GLY A 643 -24.29 28.77 -35.34
N GLY A 644 -24.30 27.54 -34.84
CA GLY A 644 -23.30 27.00 -33.93
C GLY A 644 -21.96 26.72 -34.60
N ARG A 645 -20.87 26.84 -33.84
CA ARG A 645 -19.52 26.51 -34.29
C ARG A 645 -19.25 25.01 -34.29
N LEU A 646 -18.49 24.56 -35.29
CA LEU A 646 -17.95 23.21 -35.36
C LEU A 646 -16.43 23.28 -35.17
N ASP A 647 -15.88 22.41 -34.32
CA ASP A 647 -14.45 22.35 -34.06
C ASP A 647 -13.82 21.31 -34.99
N GLU A 648 -13.02 21.76 -35.97
CA GLU A 648 -12.44 20.89 -37.01
C GLU A 648 -13.48 20.03 -37.77
N GLY A 649 -14.73 20.51 -37.85
CA GLY A 649 -15.85 19.76 -38.44
C GLY A 649 -16.48 18.73 -37.50
N ASP A 650 -16.22 18.83 -36.20
CA ASP A 650 -16.90 18.12 -35.12
C ASP A 650 -17.92 18.98 -34.36
N ILE A 651 -18.78 18.31 -33.61
CA ILE A 651 -19.66 18.93 -32.63
C ILE A 651 -18.78 19.53 -31.53
N SER A 652 -18.81 20.86 -31.39
CA SER A 652 -18.11 21.58 -30.32
C SER A 652 -18.91 21.53 -29.01
N PRO A 653 -18.33 21.91 -27.85
CA PRO A 653 -19.08 22.11 -26.61
C PRO A 653 -20.27 23.08 -26.75
N GLU A 654 -20.14 24.08 -27.63
CA GLU A 654 -21.23 24.98 -28.01
C GLU A 654 -22.31 24.23 -28.80
N GLY A 655 -21.90 23.37 -29.73
CA GLY A 655 -22.78 22.47 -30.49
C GLY A 655 -23.58 21.51 -29.62
N GLU A 656 -22.97 20.87 -28.61
CA GLU A 656 -23.66 20.01 -27.65
C GLU A 656 -24.79 20.77 -26.91
N THR A 657 -24.49 22.00 -26.50
CA THR A 657 -25.44 22.89 -25.82
C THR A 657 -26.62 23.25 -26.72
N ILE A 658 -26.34 23.54 -27.99
CA ILE A 658 -27.35 23.81 -29.02
C ILE A 658 -28.25 22.60 -29.23
N LEU A 659 -27.67 21.40 -29.36
CA LEU A 659 -28.43 20.15 -29.57
C LEU A 659 -29.40 19.88 -28.40
N CYS A 660 -28.92 19.95 -27.16
CA CYS A 660 -29.78 19.76 -26.00
C CYS A 660 -30.88 20.84 -25.93
N SER A 661 -30.54 22.09 -26.24
CA SER A 661 -31.51 23.20 -26.26
C SER A 661 -32.57 23.04 -27.35
N HIS A 662 -32.19 22.48 -28.50
CA HIS A 662 -33.09 22.17 -29.61
C HIS A 662 -34.12 21.11 -29.18
N PHE A 663 -33.67 19.96 -28.67
CA PHE A 663 -34.58 18.89 -28.23
C PHE A 663 -35.37 19.24 -26.96
N ALA A 664 -34.86 20.10 -26.09
CA ALA A 664 -35.62 20.63 -24.97
C ALA A 664 -36.83 21.46 -25.44
N LYS A 665 -36.67 22.24 -26.51
CA LYS A 665 -37.75 23.04 -27.11
C LYS A 665 -38.73 22.19 -27.94
N GLU A 666 -38.21 21.28 -28.76
CA GLU A 666 -39.05 20.53 -29.71
C GLU A 666 -39.73 19.30 -29.12
N LYS A 667 -39.05 18.63 -28.19
CA LYS A 667 -39.45 17.31 -27.66
C LYS A 667 -39.56 17.29 -26.14
N GLY A 668 -39.28 18.40 -25.45
CA GLY A 668 -39.25 18.45 -23.99
C GLY A 668 -38.13 17.63 -23.37
N SER A 669 -37.12 17.20 -24.14
CA SER A 669 -36.04 16.33 -23.66
C SER A 669 -34.75 17.11 -23.42
N GLN A 670 -34.19 17.02 -22.22
CA GLN A 670 -32.84 17.53 -21.91
C GLN A 670 -31.72 16.56 -22.30
N PHE A 671 -32.10 15.37 -22.80
CA PHE A 671 -31.21 14.31 -23.25
C PHE A 671 -31.29 14.18 -24.78
N VAL A 672 -30.17 13.79 -25.41
CA VAL A 672 -30.14 13.38 -26.81
C VAL A 672 -29.01 12.38 -27.03
N TYR A 673 -29.29 11.30 -27.76
CA TYR A 673 -28.27 10.43 -28.32
C TYR A 673 -27.87 10.91 -29.70
N VAL A 674 -26.56 11.08 -29.91
CA VAL A 674 -25.97 11.25 -31.22
C VAL A 674 -25.35 9.91 -31.60
N VAL A 675 -25.83 9.29 -32.67
CA VAL A 675 -25.44 7.93 -33.10
C VAL A 675 -24.73 8.00 -34.45
N GLY A 676 -23.84 7.05 -34.75
CA GLY A 676 -23.27 6.97 -36.09
C GLY A 676 -22.10 7.91 -36.31
N TYR A 677 -21.08 7.88 -35.45
CA TYR A 677 -19.91 8.76 -35.65
C TYR A 677 -18.98 8.25 -36.77
N PRO A 678 -18.24 9.15 -37.46
CA PRO A 678 -17.25 8.75 -38.46
C PRO A 678 -16.18 7.82 -37.88
N VAL A 679 -15.74 6.83 -38.66
CA VAL A 679 -14.70 5.85 -38.24
C VAL A 679 -13.44 6.54 -37.73
N LYS A 680 -13.01 7.63 -38.39
CA LYS A 680 -11.80 8.37 -38.01
C LYS A 680 -11.84 9.03 -36.61
N LYS A 681 -13.03 9.13 -36.00
CA LYS A 681 -13.27 9.78 -34.71
C LYS A 681 -13.48 8.81 -33.56
N ARG A 682 -13.58 7.52 -33.85
CA ARG A 682 -13.87 6.49 -32.85
C ARG A 682 -12.69 5.53 -32.69
N PRO A 683 -12.54 4.92 -31.51
CA PRO A 683 -11.49 3.94 -31.26
C PRO A 683 -11.52 2.75 -32.23
N MET A 684 -10.38 2.07 -32.38
CA MET A 684 -10.24 0.98 -33.37
C MET A 684 -11.17 -0.22 -33.13
N TYR A 685 -11.69 -0.38 -31.92
CA TYR A 685 -12.59 -1.49 -31.56
C TYR A 685 -14.06 -1.19 -31.89
N THR A 686 -14.38 0.02 -32.35
CA THR A 686 -15.75 0.40 -32.68
C THR A 686 -16.18 -0.25 -33.99
N MET A 687 -17.33 -0.95 -33.96
CA MET A 687 -17.85 -1.67 -35.12
C MET A 687 -18.27 -0.69 -36.23
N PRO A 688 -17.79 -0.86 -37.49
CA PRO A 688 -18.29 -0.08 -38.62
C PRO A 688 -19.78 -0.30 -38.88
N ASP A 689 -20.47 0.73 -39.37
CA ASP A 689 -21.88 0.61 -39.78
C ASP A 689 -21.98 0.29 -41.28
N GLU A 690 -22.40 -0.94 -41.60
CA GLU A 690 -22.59 -1.39 -42.98
C GLU A 690 -23.72 -0.63 -43.71
N ARG A 691 -24.67 -0.04 -42.96
CA ARG A 691 -25.79 0.74 -43.53
C ARG A 691 -25.30 2.07 -44.10
N VAL A 692 -24.25 2.64 -43.51
CA VAL A 692 -23.70 3.96 -43.86
C VAL A 692 -22.16 3.89 -43.91
N PRO A 693 -21.57 3.52 -45.06
CA PRO A 693 -20.13 3.35 -45.20
C PRO A 693 -19.32 4.58 -44.74
N GLY A 694 -18.28 4.34 -43.93
CA GLY A 694 -17.44 5.39 -43.34
C GLY A 694 -17.86 5.86 -41.94
N TYR A 695 -18.98 5.33 -41.42
CA TYR A 695 -19.50 5.58 -40.08
C TYR A 695 -19.48 4.30 -39.24
N THR A 696 -19.80 4.43 -37.96
CA THR A 696 -19.67 3.36 -36.95
C THR A 696 -20.94 3.18 -36.15
N ARG A 697 -21.11 2.02 -35.53
CA ARG A 697 -22.16 1.73 -34.54
C ARG A 697 -21.75 2.24 -33.16
N SER A 698 -21.50 3.54 -33.06
CA SER A 698 -21.17 4.23 -31.82
C SER A 698 -22.23 5.27 -31.50
N PHE A 699 -22.23 5.76 -30.26
CA PHE A 699 -23.10 6.85 -29.85
C PHE A 699 -22.45 7.68 -28.75
N ASP A 700 -22.93 8.91 -28.55
CA ASP A 700 -22.73 9.69 -27.32
C ASP A 700 -24.09 10.04 -26.75
N LEU A 701 -24.18 10.11 -25.42
CA LEU A 701 -25.34 10.65 -24.70
C LEU A 701 -25.02 12.02 -24.16
N LEU A 702 -25.74 13.03 -24.64
CA LEU A 702 -25.66 14.39 -24.13
C LEU A 702 -26.79 14.63 -23.12
N TYR A 703 -26.45 15.27 -22.01
CA TYR A 703 -27.40 15.74 -21.00
C TYR A 703 -27.08 17.20 -20.64
N ARG A 704 -28.05 18.11 -20.87
CA ARG A 704 -27.90 19.56 -20.61
C ARG A 704 -26.65 20.19 -21.23
N GLY A 705 -26.31 19.75 -22.44
CA GLY A 705 -25.20 20.28 -23.21
C GLY A 705 -23.83 19.76 -22.81
N ILE A 706 -23.78 18.64 -22.09
CA ILE A 706 -22.56 17.95 -21.66
C ILE A 706 -22.67 16.47 -22.03
N GLU A 707 -21.63 15.91 -22.63
CA GLU A 707 -21.49 14.47 -22.80
C GLU A 707 -21.35 13.77 -21.44
N ILE A 708 -22.21 12.78 -21.20
CA ILE A 708 -22.17 11.97 -19.96
C ILE A 708 -21.88 10.49 -20.22
N THR A 709 -21.89 10.04 -21.48
CA THR A 709 -21.54 8.67 -21.89
C THR A 709 -21.12 8.64 -23.35
N THR A 710 -20.18 7.75 -23.68
CA THR A 710 -19.57 7.57 -25.01
C THR A 710 -19.33 6.09 -25.35
#